data_AF-A0A2L0EN93-F1
#
_entry.id   AF-A0A2L0EN93-F1
#
_cell.length_a   1.000
_cell.length_b   1.000
_cell.length_c   1.000
_cell.angle_alpha   90.00
_cell.angle_beta   90.00
_cell.angle_gamma   90.00
#
_symmetry.space_group_name_H-M   'P 1'
#
loop_
_entity.id
_entity.type
_entity.pdbx_description
1 polymer ?
#
loop_
_entity_poly.entity_id
_entity_poly.type
_entity_poly.pdbx_seq_one_letter_code
_entity_poly.pdbx_strand_id
1 'polypeptide(L)'
;MIELSKPLQVALLAAVAAGVLLLVWRGVTRIGDRGELEPRRPLVARIGVVIALVGGSLLALSLITPDVPPKSPGFLGLVRSTLTTDPIKTAQALGGDIVTGIGWLIVARVVRRPKVRVVARVLGLIFLLSSLAIGMLWIAVLPLHPILKWTIEGVVTVAGVAYAVAGSLPVRKGLYRALLWWWGALVGVTFGVSAALTSRMPVSRLVTPSATEEVIRFTALVSSVVFLYFVLSALLPIILDALERRSFVPFVGARHVRASKSGFLTVIAVLSMAGVGVSSCALCSVTSIMGGFGADLKRKILGNNAHIVVDVPRSGGFGDWDDKLAKVRVALAPHGGAATPIVAGEAMGSSASNTAGALVRGIDPDTIGQVIDLLGNIEVGKFDYLRDPERLTALPPEEIIGRGPGGEPYFKGPDFRLPSEADPSVRDYLKQQTRVYPGVIIGRELAKSLHVLVGDEVTLLSPMGELGPTGVMPRSRKFRVAAIFYSGMYEYDVTHAYVLMDEAQKFFSLEDKITHIDIRVPDPERVKEVRPAVEAAVAASAPVDEEPPPDGKRPVELRVRDWMEMNRNLFSALKLEKIATFIILSIAIAVASFCIVCTLLLMVTEKGKEIAVLKALGASDRMVMRVFMLEGVIIGAIGTVYGVGTALAVCTGLSWFGVRLDPDVYYIDRLPVNVNGADYAMVAVAAMLICTIATLYPARAASKLSPVEGLRYE
;
A
#
# COMPACT_ATOMS: atom_id res chain seq x y z
N MET A 1 -7.80 9.93 4.87
CA MET A 1 -6.94 10.91 4.16
C MET A 1 -5.57 10.82 4.79
N ILE A 2 -4.56 10.35 4.07
CA ILE A 2 -3.20 10.14 4.59
C ILE A 2 -2.53 11.52 4.64
N GLU A 3 -2.22 12.05 5.82
CA GLU A 3 -1.35 13.22 5.94
C GLU A 3 0.08 12.79 5.58
N LEU A 4 0.43 12.90 4.29
CA LEU A 4 1.82 12.79 3.87
C LEU A 4 2.63 13.86 4.60
N SER A 5 3.80 13.51 5.16
CA SER A 5 4.71 14.50 5.71
C SER A 5 5.04 15.56 4.64
N LYS A 6 5.16 16.83 5.03
CA LYS A 6 5.48 17.95 4.12
C LYS A 6 6.59 17.62 3.09
N PRO A 7 7.73 16.99 3.45
CA PRO A 7 8.74 16.62 2.46
C PRO A 7 8.26 15.57 1.44
N LEU A 8 7.39 14.64 1.83
CA LEU A 8 6.83 13.62 0.94
C LEU A 8 5.82 14.22 -0.05
N GLN A 9 5.00 15.18 0.41
CA GLN A 9 4.11 15.97 -0.46
C GLN A 9 4.92 16.72 -1.53
N VAL A 10 6.07 17.28 -1.13
CA VAL A 10 7.00 18.02 -2.00
C VAL A 10 7.63 17.13 -3.07
N ALA A 11 8.12 15.94 -2.70
CA ALA A 11 8.73 15.01 -3.64
C ALA A 11 7.73 14.51 -4.68
N LEU A 12 6.48 14.25 -4.27
CA LEU A 12 5.42 13.75 -5.15
C LEU A 12 4.95 14.81 -6.15
N LEU A 13 4.78 16.06 -5.70
CA LEU A 13 4.46 17.20 -6.56
C LEU A 13 5.58 17.51 -7.55
N ALA A 14 6.85 17.43 -7.12
CA ALA A 14 8.00 17.65 -7.99
C ALA A 14 8.11 16.57 -9.09
N ALA A 15 7.87 15.30 -8.74
CA ALA A 15 7.88 14.18 -9.68
C ALA A 15 6.75 14.27 -10.72
N VAL A 16 5.53 14.62 -10.28
CA VAL A 16 4.38 14.85 -11.16
C VAL A 16 4.63 16.05 -12.08
N ALA A 17 5.15 17.15 -11.54
CA ALA A 17 5.51 18.34 -12.33
C ALA A 17 6.58 18.01 -13.38
N ALA A 18 7.61 17.24 -13.03
CA ALA A 18 8.65 16.79 -13.96
C ALA A 18 8.11 15.86 -15.07
N GLY A 19 7.21 14.94 -14.73
CA GLY A 19 6.54 14.05 -15.68
C GLY A 19 5.63 14.80 -16.66
N VAL A 20 4.87 15.78 -16.17
CA VAL A 20 4.04 16.67 -17.01
C VAL A 20 4.93 17.54 -17.90
N LEU A 21 6.04 18.06 -17.38
CA LEU A 21 7.04 18.80 -18.14
C LEU A 21 7.64 17.97 -19.29
N LEU A 22 7.96 16.70 -19.05
CA LEU A 22 8.47 15.77 -20.06
C LEU A 22 7.43 15.47 -21.16
N LEU A 23 6.16 15.30 -20.79
CA LEU A 23 5.05 15.07 -21.71
C LEU A 23 4.76 16.31 -22.58
N VAL A 24 4.75 17.49 -21.97
CA VAL A 24 4.58 18.77 -22.67
C VAL A 24 5.75 19.05 -23.61
N TRP A 25 6.99 18.76 -23.18
CA TRP A 25 8.19 18.94 -24.00
C TRP A 25 8.18 18.06 -25.26
N ARG A 26 7.74 16.81 -25.14
CA ARG A 26 7.63 15.87 -26.26
C ARG A 26 6.50 16.25 -27.24
N GLY A 27 5.45 16.92 -26.78
CA GLY A 27 4.34 17.40 -27.62
C GLY A 27 4.60 18.70 -28.39
N VAL A 28 5.55 19.53 -27.94
CA VAL A 28 5.76 20.90 -28.45
C VAL A 28 6.86 21.01 -29.51
N THR A 29 7.71 19.99 -29.66
CA THR A 29 8.90 20.02 -30.55
C THR A 29 8.79 19.02 -31.71
N ARG A 30 9.08 19.46 -32.94
CA ARG A 30 9.14 18.61 -34.14
C ARG A 30 10.58 18.55 -34.67
N ILE A 31 11.07 17.38 -35.08
CA ILE A 31 12.40 17.25 -35.71
C ILE A 31 12.21 17.39 -37.23
N GLY A 32 12.76 18.45 -37.83
CA GLY A 32 12.75 18.65 -39.28
C GLY A 32 13.74 17.73 -40.02
N ASP A 33 13.64 17.65 -41.36
CA ASP A 33 14.41 16.71 -42.20
C ASP A 33 15.94 16.89 -42.09
N ARG A 34 16.42 18.07 -41.68
CA ARG A 34 17.86 18.35 -41.42
C ARG A 34 18.28 18.12 -39.96
N GLY A 35 17.38 17.69 -39.08
CA GLY A 35 17.65 17.46 -37.66
C GLY A 35 17.59 18.70 -36.77
N GLU A 36 16.98 19.80 -37.23
CA GLU A 36 16.69 20.98 -36.39
C GLU A 36 15.31 20.83 -35.73
N LEU A 37 15.17 21.21 -34.45
CA LEU A 37 13.87 21.17 -33.76
C LEU A 37 13.03 22.40 -34.10
N GLU A 38 11.87 22.29 -34.72
CA GLU A 38 11.00 23.43 -35.02
C GLU A 38 9.84 23.53 -34.02
N PRO A 39 9.58 24.70 -33.40
CA PRO A 39 8.44 24.92 -32.53
C PRO A 39 7.15 25.16 -33.33
N ARG A 40 6.05 24.47 -32.98
CA ARG A 40 4.77 24.52 -33.72
C ARG A 40 4.01 25.85 -33.64
N ARG A 41 4.12 26.58 -32.52
CA ARG A 41 3.62 27.97 -32.36
C ARG A 41 4.53 28.70 -31.35
N PRO A 42 5.21 29.80 -31.73
CA PRO A 42 6.23 30.42 -30.89
C PRO A 42 5.66 30.97 -29.57
N LEU A 43 4.40 31.40 -29.56
CA LEU A 43 3.77 32.00 -28.38
C LEU A 43 3.40 30.95 -27.31
N VAL A 44 2.87 29.79 -27.71
CA VAL A 44 2.42 28.73 -26.77
C VAL A 44 3.60 28.00 -26.14
N ALA A 45 4.67 27.77 -26.90
CA ALA A 45 5.92 27.23 -26.36
C ALA A 45 6.59 28.20 -25.38
N ARG A 46 6.53 29.52 -25.66
CA ARG A 46 7.03 30.56 -24.75
C ARG A 46 6.22 30.62 -23.46
N ILE A 47 4.90 30.61 -23.55
CA ILE A 47 4.00 30.68 -22.38
C ILE A 47 4.10 29.39 -21.54
N GLY A 48 4.11 28.20 -22.16
CA GLY A 48 4.21 26.93 -21.44
C GLY A 48 5.55 26.73 -20.72
N VAL A 49 6.67 27.11 -21.36
CA VAL A 49 8.01 27.03 -20.74
C VAL A 49 8.17 28.09 -19.64
N VAL A 50 7.64 29.30 -19.84
CA VAL A 50 7.66 30.35 -18.81
C VAL A 50 6.77 29.97 -17.63
N ILE A 51 5.55 29.45 -17.85
CA ILE A 51 4.69 28.98 -16.75
C ILE A 51 5.33 27.81 -16.01
N ALA A 52 6.01 26.89 -16.70
CA ALA A 52 6.70 25.77 -16.05
C ALA A 52 7.96 26.18 -15.27
N LEU A 53 8.74 27.13 -15.80
CA LEU A 53 9.93 27.67 -15.13
C LEU A 53 9.57 28.59 -13.96
N VAL A 54 8.55 29.45 -14.14
CA VAL A 54 8.05 30.36 -13.11
C VAL A 54 7.30 29.57 -12.04
N GLY A 55 6.49 28.58 -12.45
CA GLY A 55 5.81 27.67 -11.53
C GLY A 55 6.78 26.80 -10.73
N GLY A 56 7.76 26.16 -11.38
CA GLY A 56 8.78 25.34 -10.70
C GLY A 56 9.69 26.16 -9.79
N SER A 57 10.08 27.37 -10.19
CA SER A 57 10.93 28.25 -9.39
C SER A 57 10.17 28.92 -8.23
N LEU A 58 8.91 29.32 -8.42
CA LEU A 58 8.07 29.86 -7.33
C LEU A 58 7.71 28.79 -6.30
N LEU A 59 7.48 27.55 -6.75
CA LEU A 59 7.27 26.42 -5.83
C LEU A 59 8.54 26.16 -5.02
N ALA A 60 9.72 26.14 -5.67
CA ALA A 60 11.00 26.01 -4.99
C ALA A 60 11.27 27.17 -4.01
N LEU A 61 10.89 28.40 -4.36
CA LEU A 61 11.09 29.58 -3.51
C LEU A 61 10.13 29.60 -2.31
N SER A 62 8.86 29.22 -2.48
CA SER A 62 7.91 29.09 -1.36
C SER A 62 8.26 27.95 -0.40
N LEU A 63 9.10 27.01 -0.85
CA LEU A 63 9.58 25.86 -0.06
C LEU A 63 10.84 26.17 0.77
N ILE A 64 11.50 27.31 0.56
CA ILE A 64 12.77 27.67 1.22
C ILE A 64 12.58 28.75 2.29
N THR A 65 11.54 29.61 2.23
CA THR A 65 11.33 30.72 3.17
C THR A 65 10.10 30.48 4.07
N PRO A 66 10.26 30.14 5.36
CA PRO A 66 9.13 29.79 6.22
C PRO A 66 8.30 30.98 6.75
N ASP A 67 8.73 32.25 6.61
CA ASP A 67 8.15 33.38 7.37
C ASP A 67 7.84 34.68 6.58
N VAL A 68 7.20 34.62 5.41
CA VAL A 68 6.76 35.85 4.71
C VAL A 68 5.22 35.97 4.73
N PRO A 69 4.64 36.97 5.42
CA PRO A 69 3.18 37.17 5.47
C PRO A 69 2.60 37.62 4.12
N PRO A 70 1.31 37.34 3.84
CA PRO A 70 0.71 37.53 2.53
C PRO A 70 0.32 38.99 2.33
N LYS A 71 1.31 39.85 2.03
CA LYS A 71 1.07 41.24 1.59
C LYS A 71 1.90 41.56 0.35
N SER A 72 1.60 40.90 -0.76
CA SER A 72 1.98 41.38 -2.11
C SER A 72 0.97 40.84 -3.14
N PRO A 73 0.72 41.59 -4.24
CA PRO A 73 -0.44 41.34 -5.11
C PRO A 73 -0.38 39.95 -5.73
N GLY A 74 -1.43 39.16 -5.51
CA GLY A 74 -1.51 37.76 -5.92
C GLY A 74 -1.19 37.55 -7.41
N PHE A 75 -0.72 36.33 -7.70
CA PHE A 75 -0.35 35.73 -9.00
C PHE A 75 -0.82 36.44 -10.28
N LEU A 76 -2.10 36.83 -10.37
CA LEU A 76 -2.64 37.58 -11.51
C LEU A 76 -2.05 39.00 -11.70
N GLY A 77 -1.72 39.72 -10.64
CA GLY A 77 -1.10 41.04 -10.69
C GLY A 77 0.34 40.98 -11.19
N LEU A 78 1.09 39.95 -10.78
CA LEU A 78 2.47 39.70 -11.20
C LEU A 78 2.55 39.26 -12.68
N VAL A 79 1.61 38.42 -13.13
CA VAL A 79 1.50 38.03 -14.54
C VAL A 79 1.17 39.25 -15.41
N ARG A 80 0.31 40.16 -14.94
CA ARG A 80 -0.06 41.38 -15.67
C ARG A 80 1.10 42.39 -15.77
N SER A 81 1.89 42.58 -14.72
CA SER A 81 3.06 43.49 -14.74
C SER A 81 4.22 42.95 -15.59
N THR A 82 4.45 41.64 -15.57
CA THR A 82 5.50 40.99 -16.37
C THR A 82 5.19 41.00 -17.87
N LEU A 83 3.90 41.05 -18.24
CA LEU A 83 3.46 41.19 -19.63
C LEU A 83 3.55 42.64 -20.15
N THR A 84 3.74 43.64 -19.29
CA THR A 84 3.61 45.06 -19.64
C THR A 84 4.86 45.92 -19.39
N THR A 85 5.88 45.43 -18.68
CA THR A 85 7.07 46.23 -18.35
C THR A 85 8.40 45.52 -18.63
N ASP A 86 9.44 46.32 -18.88
CA ASP A 86 10.79 45.91 -19.24
C ASP A 86 11.45 45.07 -18.12
N PRO A 87 11.86 43.81 -18.37
CA PRO A 87 12.28 42.85 -17.33
C PRO A 87 13.54 43.24 -16.54
N ILE A 88 14.28 44.24 -17.01
CA ILE A 88 15.49 44.76 -16.35
C ILE A 88 15.13 45.62 -15.13
N LYS A 89 14.01 46.36 -15.19
CA LYS A 89 13.55 47.22 -14.09
C LYS A 89 12.95 46.41 -12.94
N THR A 90 12.29 45.29 -13.24
CA THR A 90 11.79 44.33 -12.25
C THR A 90 12.92 43.57 -11.55
N ALA A 91 14.02 43.27 -12.25
CA ALA A 91 15.19 42.64 -11.65
C ALA A 91 15.96 43.56 -10.69
N GLN A 92 16.02 44.88 -10.95
CA GLN A 92 16.63 45.85 -10.04
C GLN A 92 15.79 46.12 -8.78
N ALA A 93 14.47 45.92 -8.84
CA ALA A 93 13.57 46.13 -7.69
C ALA A 93 13.57 44.98 -6.67
N LEU A 94 14.10 43.81 -7.02
CA LEU A 94 14.01 42.56 -6.25
C LEU A 94 15.32 42.19 -5.51
N GLY A 95 16.10 43.18 -5.05
CA GLY A 95 17.43 43.00 -4.46
C GLY A 95 17.63 41.71 -3.64
N GLY A 96 18.50 40.82 -4.12
CA GLY A 96 18.91 39.58 -3.43
C GLY A 96 19.41 38.48 -4.38
N ASP A 97 20.69 38.12 -4.22
CA ASP A 97 21.43 36.96 -4.75
C ASP A 97 21.95 36.95 -6.21
N ILE A 98 23.27 36.75 -6.31
CA ILE A 98 24.05 36.70 -7.55
C ILE A 98 23.72 35.43 -8.37
N VAL A 99 23.34 34.33 -7.71
CA VAL A 99 23.06 33.03 -8.36
C VAL A 99 21.71 33.03 -9.09
N THR A 100 20.68 33.67 -8.51
CA THR A 100 19.36 33.86 -9.13
C THR A 100 19.41 34.92 -10.24
N GLY A 101 20.22 35.98 -10.06
CA GLY A 101 20.44 37.02 -11.06
C GLY A 101 21.10 36.52 -12.35
N ILE A 102 22.09 35.63 -12.25
CA ILE A 102 22.72 34.99 -13.43
C ILE A 102 21.74 34.09 -14.17
N GLY A 103 20.91 33.33 -13.43
CA GLY A 103 19.83 32.52 -14.01
C GLY A 103 18.84 33.35 -14.82
N TRP A 104 18.41 34.51 -14.29
CA TRP A 104 17.52 35.45 -14.98
C TRP A 104 18.17 36.13 -16.18
N LEU A 105 19.45 36.49 -16.10
CA LEU A 105 20.21 37.05 -17.23
C LEU A 105 20.34 36.07 -18.39
N ILE A 106 20.55 34.78 -18.11
CA ILE A 106 20.61 33.72 -19.13
C ILE A 106 19.22 33.56 -19.77
N VAL A 107 18.16 33.47 -18.97
CA VAL A 107 16.78 33.35 -19.47
C VAL A 107 16.37 34.57 -20.32
N ALA A 108 16.68 35.78 -19.88
CA ALA A 108 16.40 37.02 -20.62
C ALA A 108 17.16 37.09 -21.96
N ARG A 109 18.40 36.59 -22.01
CA ARG A 109 19.22 36.54 -23.23
C ARG A 109 18.75 35.45 -24.20
N VAL A 110 18.16 34.38 -23.69
CA VAL A 110 17.57 33.26 -24.45
C VAL A 110 16.23 33.64 -25.09
N VAL A 111 15.38 34.38 -24.37
CA VAL A 111 14.10 34.88 -24.90
C VAL A 111 14.30 35.81 -26.12
N ARG A 112 15.46 36.48 -26.21
CA ARG A 112 15.81 37.39 -27.32
C ARG A 112 16.34 36.74 -28.60
N ARG A 113 16.67 35.44 -28.66
CA ARG A 113 17.20 34.82 -29.89
C ARG A 113 16.42 33.58 -30.35
N PRO A 114 15.92 33.54 -31.60
CA PRO A 114 14.98 32.52 -32.07
C PRO A 114 15.64 31.19 -32.45
N LYS A 115 16.90 30.94 -32.09
CA LYS A 115 17.63 29.74 -32.53
C LYS A 115 17.47 28.60 -31.52
N VAL A 116 16.75 27.59 -31.95
CA VAL A 116 16.48 26.29 -31.32
C VAL A 116 17.69 25.64 -30.64
N ARG A 117 18.89 25.79 -31.21
CA ARG A 117 20.15 25.31 -30.61
C ARG A 117 20.44 25.88 -29.23
N VAL A 118 19.98 27.10 -28.95
CA VAL A 118 20.14 27.74 -27.64
C VAL A 118 19.19 27.11 -26.61
N VAL A 119 17.94 26.86 -26.99
CA VAL A 119 16.92 26.23 -26.12
C VAL A 119 17.32 24.80 -25.75
N ALA A 120 17.84 24.02 -26.71
CA ALA A 120 18.28 22.66 -26.48
C ALA A 120 19.54 22.56 -25.59
N ARG A 121 20.44 23.55 -25.67
CA ARG A 121 21.60 23.70 -24.79
C ARG A 121 21.21 24.10 -23.37
N VAL A 122 20.25 25.01 -23.24
CA VAL A 122 19.72 25.45 -21.94
C VAL A 122 18.99 24.30 -21.25
N LEU A 123 18.18 23.53 -21.97
CA LEU A 123 17.53 22.33 -21.43
C LEU A 123 18.53 21.23 -21.03
N GLY A 124 19.57 20.99 -21.85
CA GLY A 124 20.64 20.05 -21.50
C GLY A 124 21.41 20.48 -20.25
N LEU A 125 21.67 21.78 -20.09
CA LEU A 125 22.29 22.34 -18.89
C LEU A 125 21.38 22.23 -17.67
N ILE A 126 20.08 22.50 -17.82
CA ILE A 126 19.09 22.32 -16.75
C ILE A 126 19.00 20.84 -16.32
N PHE A 127 19.02 19.90 -17.28
CA PHE A 127 19.04 18.46 -16.99
C PHE A 127 20.30 17.98 -16.29
N LEU A 128 21.45 18.57 -16.64
CA LEU A 128 22.70 18.28 -15.97
C LEU A 128 22.68 18.84 -14.53
N LEU A 129 22.25 20.08 -14.36
CA LEU A 129 22.15 20.73 -13.05
C LEU A 129 21.14 20.02 -12.14
N SER A 130 20.01 19.55 -12.68
CA SER A 130 19.06 18.74 -11.91
C SER A 130 19.64 17.36 -11.56
N SER A 131 20.42 16.72 -12.45
CA SER A 131 21.09 15.46 -12.13
C SER A 131 22.18 15.60 -11.05
N LEU A 132 22.90 16.73 -11.06
CA LEU A 132 23.89 17.07 -10.03
C LEU A 132 23.20 17.35 -8.70
N ALA A 133 22.09 18.08 -8.70
CA ALA A 133 21.31 18.34 -7.50
C ALA A 133 20.74 17.05 -6.88
N ILE A 134 20.23 16.11 -7.70
CA ILE A 134 19.76 14.80 -7.23
C ILE A 134 20.92 13.95 -6.70
N GLY A 135 22.08 13.98 -7.36
CA GLY A 135 23.29 13.29 -6.90
C GLY A 135 23.79 13.82 -5.55
N MET A 136 23.79 15.14 -5.36
CA MET A 136 24.14 15.79 -4.09
C MET A 136 23.16 15.42 -2.98
N LEU A 137 21.85 15.46 -3.26
CA LEU A 137 20.82 15.05 -2.29
C LEU A 137 21.02 13.60 -1.83
N TRP A 138 21.45 12.71 -2.73
CA TRP A 138 21.73 11.31 -2.45
C TRP A 138 22.96 11.09 -1.57
N ILE A 139 24.05 11.84 -1.82
CA ILE A 139 25.27 11.74 -1.03
C ILE A 139 25.03 12.22 0.41
N ALA A 140 24.15 13.22 0.59
CA ALA A 140 23.73 13.70 1.90
C ALA A 140 23.02 12.61 2.74
N VAL A 141 22.25 11.70 2.12
CA VAL A 141 21.46 10.66 2.82
C VAL A 141 22.27 9.40 3.16
N LEU A 142 23.40 9.15 2.48
CA LEU A 142 24.24 7.97 2.75
C LEU A 142 24.88 8.00 4.16
N PRO A 143 25.04 6.86 4.86
CA PRO A 143 25.69 6.80 6.17
C PRO A 143 27.21 6.78 6.03
N LEU A 144 27.77 7.76 5.31
CA LEU A 144 29.21 7.90 5.08
C LEU A 144 29.81 8.96 6.02
N HIS A 145 31.10 8.78 6.33
CA HIS A 145 31.87 9.78 7.08
C HIS A 145 31.79 11.16 6.39
N PRO A 146 31.63 12.28 7.12
CA PRO A 146 31.39 13.60 6.54
C PRO A 146 32.42 13.99 5.47
N ILE A 147 33.70 13.72 5.73
CA ILE A 147 34.80 14.00 4.80
C ILE A 147 34.59 13.27 3.45
N LEU A 148 34.16 12.01 3.50
CA LEU A 148 33.94 11.22 2.30
C LEU A 148 32.75 11.75 1.48
N LYS A 149 31.68 12.21 2.14
CA LYS A 149 30.54 12.88 1.47
C LYS A 149 31.00 14.10 0.69
N TRP A 150 31.74 15.00 1.34
CA TRP A 150 32.28 16.21 0.70
C TRP A 150 33.19 15.88 -0.49
N THR A 151 34.02 14.84 -0.39
CA THR A 151 34.89 14.44 -1.52
C THR A 151 34.10 13.89 -2.70
N ILE A 152 33.08 13.06 -2.46
CA ILE A 152 32.26 12.47 -3.52
C ILE A 152 31.40 13.57 -4.18
N GLU A 153 30.83 14.47 -3.39
CA GLU A 153 30.11 15.65 -3.89
C GLU A 153 31.02 16.51 -4.77
N GLY A 154 32.23 16.83 -4.29
CA GLY A 154 33.21 17.59 -5.07
C GLY A 154 33.54 16.94 -6.41
N VAL A 155 33.83 15.64 -6.43
CA VAL A 155 34.17 14.89 -7.66
C VAL A 155 32.99 14.83 -8.63
N VAL A 156 31.77 14.57 -8.15
CA VAL A 156 30.56 14.52 -8.99
C VAL A 156 30.27 15.89 -9.60
N THR A 157 30.42 16.96 -8.83
CA THR A 157 30.20 18.33 -9.30
C THR A 157 31.21 18.72 -10.38
N VAL A 158 32.50 18.42 -10.15
CA VAL A 158 33.58 18.70 -11.12
C VAL A 158 33.39 17.88 -12.39
N ALA A 159 33.03 16.59 -12.27
CA ALA A 159 32.76 15.73 -13.42
C ALA A 159 31.53 16.20 -14.23
N GLY A 160 30.45 16.61 -13.56
CA GLY A 160 29.26 17.15 -14.21
C GLY A 160 29.55 18.46 -14.92
N VAL A 161 30.28 19.40 -14.29
CA VAL A 161 30.70 20.65 -14.93
C VAL A 161 31.60 20.38 -16.14
N ALA A 162 32.60 19.50 -16.02
CA ALA A 162 33.46 19.11 -17.14
C ALA A 162 32.64 18.51 -18.30
N TYR A 163 31.62 17.71 -17.99
CA TYR A 163 30.71 17.14 -18.99
C TYR A 163 29.79 18.19 -19.64
N ALA A 164 29.32 19.20 -18.89
CA ALA A 164 28.59 20.35 -19.43
C ALA A 164 29.43 21.13 -20.45
N VAL A 165 30.70 21.36 -20.09
CA VAL A 165 31.66 22.07 -20.95
C VAL A 165 31.97 21.25 -22.19
N ALA A 166 32.21 19.94 -22.07
CA ALA A 166 32.43 19.04 -23.20
C ALA A 166 31.20 18.92 -24.13
N GLY A 167 29.99 18.92 -23.58
CA GLY A 167 28.72 18.89 -24.32
C GLY A 167 28.35 20.17 -25.07
N SER A 168 29.12 21.25 -24.91
CA SER A 168 28.90 22.53 -25.61
C SER A 168 29.42 22.54 -27.06
N LEU A 169 30.26 21.55 -27.43
CA LEU A 169 30.74 21.29 -28.80
C LEU A 169 29.62 20.72 -29.70
N PRO A 170 29.67 20.91 -31.04
CA PRO A 170 28.55 20.65 -31.94
C PRO A 170 28.02 19.21 -31.83
N VAL A 171 26.80 19.10 -31.31
CA VAL A 171 26.16 17.86 -30.87
C VAL A 171 25.67 17.01 -32.06
N ARG A 172 26.23 15.80 -32.24
CA ARG A 172 25.73 14.76 -33.16
C ARG A 172 24.43 14.13 -32.63
N LYS A 173 23.55 13.65 -33.53
CA LYS A 173 22.26 12.96 -33.25
C LYS A 173 22.34 11.83 -32.20
N GLY A 174 23.52 11.25 -31.97
CA GLY A 174 23.75 10.21 -30.95
C GLY A 174 23.80 10.72 -29.51
N LEU A 175 24.09 12.00 -29.25
CA LEU A 175 24.33 12.50 -27.90
C LEU A 175 23.06 12.51 -27.04
N TYR A 176 21.89 12.86 -27.59
CA TYR A 176 20.63 12.87 -26.83
C TYR A 176 20.21 11.46 -26.40
N ARG A 177 20.42 10.45 -27.26
CA ARG A 177 20.21 9.05 -26.87
C ARG A 177 21.22 8.63 -25.81
N ALA A 178 22.50 8.99 -25.98
CA ALA A 178 23.53 8.70 -24.98
C ALA A 178 23.21 9.34 -23.62
N LEU A 179 22.70 10.58 -23.60
CA LEU A 179 22.30 11.29 -22.39
C LEU A 179 21.11 10.62 -21.69
N LEU A 180 20.10 10.19 -22.46
CA LEU A 180 18.94 9.48 -21.93
C LEU A 180 19.33 8.12 -21.32
N TRP A 181 20.25 7.40 -21.97
CA TRP A 181 20.79 6.13 -21.49
C TRP A 181 21.66 6.32 -20.24
N TRP A 182 22.46 7.38 -20.18
CA TRP A 182 23.22 7.76 -18.99
C TRP A 182 22.30 8.06 -17.80
N TRP A 183 21.22 8.80 -18.04
CA TRP A 183 20.20 9.08 -17.02
C TRP A 183 19.49 7.79 -16.56
N GLY A 184 19.09 6.94 -17.50
CA GLY A 184 18.50 5.64 -17.19
C GLY A 184 19.45 4.75 -16.38
N ALA A 185 20.75 4.75 -16.69
CA ALA A 185 21.77 4.04 -15.94
C ALA A 185 21.95 4.61 -14.53
N LEU A 186 21.96 5.94 -14.38
CA LEU A 186 22.06 6.60 -13.07
C LEU A 186 20.83 6.29 -12.20
N VAL A 187 19.62 6.36 -12.76
CA VAL A 187 18.40 5.95 -12.06
C VAL A 187 18.40 4.45 -11.74
N GLY A 188 18.97 3.62 -12.61
CA GLY A 188 19.14 2.19 -12.36
C GLY A 188 20.10 1.90 -11.21
N VAL A 189 21.21 2.64 -11.12
CA VAL A 189 22.16 2.55 -10.00
C VAL A 189 21.51 3.03 -8.70
N THR A 190 20.78 4.15 -8.71
CA THR A 190 20.08 4.63 -7.51
C THR A 190 18.99 3.66 -7.06
N PHE A 191 18.24 3.05 -7.98
CA PHE A 191 17.31 1.96 -7.68
C PHE A 191 18.04 0.75 -7.09
N GLY A 192 19.13 0.29 -7.70
CA GLY A 192 19.90 -0.86 -7.20
C GLY A 192 20.46 -0.63 -5.79
N VAL A 193 20.99 0.57 -5.52
CA VAL A 193 21.52 0.95 -4.20
C VAL A 193 20.39 1.07 -3.17
N SER A 194 19.30 1.78 -3.48
CA SER A 194 18.17 1.91 -2.54
C SER A 194 17.47 0.58 -2.28
N ALA A 195 17.29 -0.27 -3.29
CA ALA A 195 16.71 -1.60 -3.13
C ALA A 195 17.61 -2.51 -2.28
N ALA A 196 18.95 -2.47 -2.48
CA ALA A 196 19.89 -3.23 -1.68
C ALA A 196 20.00 -2.73 -0.23
N LEU A 197 19.87 -1.42 0.00
CA LEU A 197 19.78 -0.87 1.35
C LEU A 197 18.46 -1.27 2.02
N THR A 198 17.35 -1.21 1.29
CA THR A 198 16.02 -1.58 1.80
C THR A 198 15.95 -3.06 2.17
N SER A 199 16.54 -3.96 1.37
CA SER A 199 16.53 -5.41 1.65
C SER A 199 17.35 -5.80 2.87
N ARG A 200 18.28 -4.96 3.31
CA ARG A 200 19.09 -5.16 4.52
C ARG A 200 18.45 -4.56 5.78
N MET A 201 17.42 -3.72 5.63
CA MET A 201 16.74 -3.11 6.77
C MET A 201 15.73 -4.12 7.37
N PRO A 202 15.80 -4.43 8.67
CA PRO A 202 14.83 -5.32 9.31
C PRO A 202 13.44 -4.67 9.28
N VAL A 203 12.46 -5.40 8.75
CA VAL A 203 11.04 -5.03 8.86
C VAL A 203 10.56 -5.45 10.25
N SER A 204 11.01 -4.75 11.29
CA SER A 204 10.58 -5.05 12.67
C SER A 204 9.11 -4.69 12.85
N ARG A 205 8.30 -5.63 13.36
CA ARG A 205 6.87 -5.43 13.68
C ARG A 205 6.63 -4.37 14.76
N LEU A 206 7.66 -4.04 15.55
CA LEU A 206 7.53 -3.39 16.86
C LEU A 206 8.14 -1.99 16.96
N VAL A 207 9.00 -1.58 16.03
CA VAL A 207 9.73 -0.30 16.08
C VAL A 207 9.26 0.61 14.95
N THR A 208 8.94 1.87 15.25
CA THR A 208 8.67 2.89 14.22
C THR A 208 9.93 3.12 13.39
N PRO A 209 9.87 3.01 12.04
CA PRO A 209 11.04 3.25 11.21
C PRO A 209 11.60 4.65 11.46
N SER A 210 12.91 4.76 11.49
CA SER A 210 13.57 6.07 11.59
C SER A 210 13.25 6.92 10.33
N ALA A 211 13.23 8.25 10.47
CA ALA A 211 12.92 9.15 9.35
C ALA A 211 13.85 8.92 8.13
N THR A 212 15.08 8.47 8.37
CA THR A 212 16.06 8.10 7.33
C THR A 212 15.66 6.81 6.61
N GLU A 213 15.17 5.80 7.31
CA GLU A 213 14.67 4.55 6.70
C GLU A 213 13.45 4.80 5.83
N GLU A 214 12.51 5.66 6.27
CA GLU A 214 11.34 6.04 5.47
C GLU A 214 11.74 6.72 4.15
N VAL A 215 12.73 7.63 4.20
CA VAL A 215 13.23 8.32 3.01
C VAL A 215 13.92 7.36 2.05
N ILE A 216 14.79 6.46 2.54
CA ILE A 216 15.48 5.47 1.69
C ILE A 216 14.46 4.56 0.99
N ARG A 217 13.46 4.10 1.74
CA ARG A 217 12.35 3.29 1.25
C ARG A 217 11.55 4.01 0.17
N PHE A 218 11.07 5.22 0.44
CA PHE A 218 10.32 6.00 -0.55
C PHE A 218 11.14 6.26 -1.83
N THR A 219 12.43 6.52 -1.68
CA THR A 219 13.34 6.72 -2.81
C THR A 219 13.48 5.45 -3.66
N ALA A 220 13.51 4.26 -3.04
CA ALA A 220 13.50 2.98 -3.76
C ALA A 220 12.23 2.81 -4.60
N LEU A 221 11.05 3.19 -4.07
CA LEU A 221 9.79 3.13 -4.80
C LEU A 221 9.84 4.01 -6.05
N VAL A 222 10.15 5.29 -5.86
CA VAL A 222 10.12 6.27 -6.96
C VAL A 222 11.17 5.93 -8.01
N SER A 223 12.38 5.58 -7.59
CA SER A 223 13.45 5.19 -8.52
C SER A 223 13.12 3.91 -9.29
N SER A 224 12.40 2.94 -8.70
CA SER A 224 11.97 1.73 -9.40
C SER A 224 11.01 2.02 -10.56
N VAL A 225 10.02 2.89 -10.34
CA VAL A 225 9.03 3.27 -11.34
C VAL A 225 9.68 4.07 -12.47
N VAL A 226 10.55 5.01 -12.11
CA VAL A 226 11.28 5.83 -13.10
C VAL A 226 12.26 4.96 -13.89
N PHE A 227 12.99 4.05 -13.23
CA PHE A 227 13.89 3.10 -13.89
C PHE A 227 13.14 2.22 -14.89
N LEU A 228 12.00 1.66 -14.48
CA LEU A 228 11.15 0.87 -15.37
C LEU A 228 10.74 1.66 -16.60
N TYR A 229 10.31 2.92 -16.43
CA TYR A 229 9.96 3.77 -17.56
C TYR A 229 11.14 3.97 -18.52
N PHE A 230 12.35 4.19 -18.00
CA PHE A 230 13.55 4.29 -18.83
C PHE A 230 13.84 2.97 -19.58
N VAL A 231 13.81 1.84 -18.89
CA VAL A 231 14.03 0.50 -19.50
C VAL A 231 13.01 0.25 -20.62
N LEU A 232 11.72 0.48 -20.36
CA LEU A 232 10.67 0.32 -21.36
C LEU A 232 10.84 1.28 -22.54
N SER A 233 11.25 2.53 -22.28
CA SER A 233 11.50 3.51 -23.34
C SER A 233 12.71 3.17 -24.21
N ALA A 234 13.71 2.48 -23.64
CA ALA A 234 14.90 2.01 -24.33
C ALA A 234 14.64 0.72 -25.15
N LEU A 235 13.77 -0.16 -24.65
CA LEU A 235 13.35 -1.39 -25.34
C LEU A 235 12.41 -1.10 -26.52
N LEU A 236 11.55 -0.10 -26.40
CA LEU A 236 10.57 0.26 -27.44
C LEU A 236 11.18 0.41 -28.85
N PRO A 237 12.26 1.20 -29.09
CA PRO A 237 12.84 1.30 -30.42
C PRO A 237 13.42 -0.01 -30.94
N ILE A 238 13.97 -0.87 -30.06
CA ILE A 238 14.52 -2.18 -30.44
C ILE A 238 13.39 -3.10 -30.92
N ILE A 239 12.26 -3.10 -30.21
CA ILE A 239 11.06 -3.89 -30.56
C ILE A 239 10.48 -3.40 -31.90
N LEU A 240 10.35 -2.08 -32.07
CA LEU A 240 9.86 -1.50 -33.33
C LEU A 240 10.82 -1.81 -34.49
N ASP A 241 12.14 -1.73 -34.30
CA ASP A 241 13.13 -2.09 -35.32
C ASP A 241 13.05 -3.58 -35.69
N ALA A 242 12.80 -4.45 -34.72
CA ALA A 242 12.61 -5.89 -34.96
C ALA A 242 11.32 -6.18 -35.74
N LEU A 243 10.24 -5.45 -35.44
CA LEU A 243 8.98 -5.53 -36.20
C LEU A 243 9.17 -5.03 -37.64
N GLU A 244 9.88 -3.92 -37.83
CA GLU A 244 10.15 -3.34 -39.15
C GLU A 244 10.89 -4.30 -40.09
N ARG A 245 11.72 -5.21 -39.56
CA ARG A 245 12.52 -6.16 -40.35
C ARG A 245 11.78 -7.42 -40.81
N ARG A 246 10.58 -7.71 -40.28
CA ARG A 246 9.92 -9.01 -40.51
C ARG A 246 9.16 -9.11 -41.82
N SER A 247 8.23 -8.20 -42.09
CA SER A 247 7.44 -8.18 -43.34
C SER A 247 6.81 -6.81 -43.60
N PHE A 248 6.15 -6.64 -44.75
CA PHE A 248 5.57 -5.36 -45.17
C PHE A 248 4.52 -4.79 -44.19
N VAL A 249 3.61 -5.63 -43.67
CA VAL A 249 2.53 -5.15 -42.78
C VAL A 249 3.07 -4.63 -41.43
N PRO A 250 3.96 -5.36 -40.72
CA PRO A 250 4.70 -4.85 -39.57
C PRO A 250 5.57 -3.63 -39.87
N PHE A 251 6.20 -3.59 -41.04
CA PHE A 251 6.98 -2.43 -41.46
C PHE A 251 6.13 -1.16 -41.53
N VAL A 252 4.96 -1.22 -42.18
CA VAL A 252 4.05 -0.07 -42.27
C VAL A 252 3.47 0.29 -40.90
N GLY A 253 2.98 -0.71 -40.13
CA GLY A 253 2.37 -0.47 -38.83
C GLY A 253 3.32 0.11 -37.78
N ALA A 254 4.53 -0.45 -37.63
CA ALA A 254 5.54 0.09 -36.71
C ALA A 254 5.97 1.50 -37.11
N ARG A 255 6.05 1.77 -38.42
CA ARG A 255 6.37 3.10 -38.93
C ARG A 255 5.23 4.09 -38.73
N HIS A 256 3.96 3.72 -38.78
CA HIS A 256 2.87 4.65 -38.45
C HIS A 256 2.92 5.11 -36.99
N VAL A 257 3.19 4.20 -36.06
CA VAL A 257 3.39 4.52 -34.64
C VAL A 257 4.62 5.41 -34.44
N ARG A 258 5.68 5.24 -35.24
CA ARG A 258 6.96 5.94 -35.09
C ARG A 258 7.07 7.25 -35.88
N ALA A 259 6.51 7.31 -37.08
CA ALA A 259 6.77 8.34 -38.08
C ALA A 259 5.68 9.42 -38.05
N SER A 260 6.02 10.55 -37.43
CA SER A 260 5.13 11.67 -37.26
C SER A 260 5.43 12.80 -38.23
N LYS A 261 4.71 12.83 -39.36
CA LYS A 261 4.59 14.05 -40.18
C LYS A 261 3.70 15.12 -39.51
N SER A 262 3.01 14.81 -38.41
CA SER A 262 2.23 15.76 -37.62
C SER A 262 2.43 15.45 -36.14
N GLY A 263 2.92 16.42 -35.37
CA GLY A 263 3.01 16.32 -33.91
C GLY A 263 1.66 16.16 -33.18
N PHE A 264 0.52 16.27 -33.89
CA PHE A 264 -0.81 16.15 -33.29
C PHE A 264 -1.18 14.67 -33.16
N LEU A 265 -0.92 13.86 -34.20
CA LEU A 265 -1.06 12.40 -34.16
C LEU A 265 -0.23 11.75 -33.05
N THR A 266 1.00 12.23 -32.83
CA THR A 266 1.85 11.70 -31.75
C THR A 266 1.30 11.97 -30.37
N VAL A 267 0.69 13.14 -30.17
CA VAL A 267 0.09 13.48 -28.87
C VAL A 267 -1.07 12.53 -28.57
N ILE A 268 -1.88 12.20 -29.57
CA ILE A 268 -3.06 11.35 -29.41
C ILE A 268 -2.67 9.89 -29.21
N ALA A 269 -1.68 9.39 -29.97
CA ALA A 269 -1.13 8.06 -29.74
C ALA A 269 -0.53 7.93 -28.33
N VAL A 270 0.20 8.96 -27.85
CA VAL A 270 0.73 9.00 -26.48
C VAL A 270 -0.40 9.05 -25.45
N LEU A 271 -1.43 9.86 -25.67
CA LEU A 271 -2.58 9.95 -24.78
C LEU A 271 -3.29 8.59 -24.65
N SER A 272 -3.40 7.84 -25.75
CA SER A 272 -4.05 6.53 -25.74
C SER A 272 -3.19 5.43 -25.14
N MET A 273 -1.88 5.42 -25.42
CA MET A 273 -0.95 4.54 -24.70
C MET A 273 -0.99 4.82 -23.19
N ALA A 274 -1.04 6.10 -22.80
CA ALA A 274 -1.18 6.51 -21.40
C ALA A 274 -2.54 6.11 -20.82
N GLY A 275 -3.65 6.26 -21.57
CA GLY A 275 -4.98 5.82 -21.13
C GLY A 275 -5.02 4.32 -20.85
N VAL A 276 -4.53 3.49 -21.78
CA VAL A 276 -4.43 2.04 -21.60
C VAL A 276 -3.50 1.68 -20.44
N GLY A 277 -2.37 2.40 -20.32
CA GLY A 277 -1.41 2.18 -19.24
C GLY A 277 -1.95 2.54 -17.86
N VAL A 278 -2.60 3.69 -17.71
CA VAL A 278 -3.24 4.11 -16.46
C VAL A 278 -4.36 3.14 -16.09
N SER A 279 -5.22 2.76 -17.04
CA SER A 279 -6.24 1.74 -16.78
C SER A 279 -5.61 0.43 -16.31
N SER A 280 -4.68 -0.16 -17.07
CA SER A 280 -4.05 -1.44 -16.70
C SER A 280 -3.32 -1.36 -15.34
N CYS A 281 -2.68 -0.22 -15.05
CA CYS A 281 -2.04 0.03 -13.75
C CYS A 281 -3.06 0.04 -12.60
N ALA A 282 -4.19 0.73 -12.79
CA ALA A 282 -5.25 0.78 -11.79
C ALA A 282 -5.82 -0.62 -11.52
N LEU A 283 -6.07 -1.40 -12.58
CA LEU A 283 -6.61 -2.76 -12.45
C LEU A 283 -5.68 -3.69 -11.67
N CYS A 284 -4.39 -3.72 -12.02
CA CYS A 284 -3.41 -4.52 -11.30
C CYS A 284 -3.24 -4.04 -9.85
N SER A 285 -3.27 -2.74 -9.61
CA SER A 285 -3.10 -2.20 -8.26
C SER A 285 -4.29 -2.53 -7.36
N VAL A 286 -5.52 -2.34 -7.85
CA VAL A 286 -6.73 -2.66 -7.09
C VAL A 286 -6.81 -4.16 -6.80
N THR A 287 -6.56 -5.01 -7.78
CA THR A 287 -6.57 -6.47 -7.58
C THR A 287 -5.52 -6.91 -6.56
N SER A 288 -4.33 -6.32 -6.57
CA SER A 288 -3.26 -6.65 -5.61
C SER A 288 -3.56 -6.21 -4.18
N ILE A 289 -4.10 -5.01 -4.01
CA ILE A 289 -4.45 -4.47 -2.69
C ILE A 289 -5.64 -5.25 -2.13
N MET A 290 -6.68 -5.49 -2.92
CA MET A 290 -7.87 -6.22 -2.47
C MET A 290 -7.59 -7.70 -2.21
N GLY A 291 -6.79 -8.34 -3.07
CA GLY A 291 -6.29 -9.69 -2.83
C GLY A 291 -5.44 -9.77 -1.56
N GLY A 292 -4.59 -8.76 -1.31
CA GLY A 292 -3.81 -8.63 -0.08
C GLY A 292 -4.68 -8.47 1.16
N PHE A 293 -5.65 -7.56 1.12
CA PHE A 293 -6.57 -7.29 2.23
C PHE A 293 -7.44 -8.48 2.59
N GLY A 294 -8.05 -9.13 1.59
CA GLY A 294 -8.83 -10.35 1.81
C GLY A 294 -7.99 -11.48 2.42
N ALA A 295 -6.77 -11.68 1.94
CA ALA A 295 -5.86 -12.70 2.48
C ALA A 295 -5.39 -12.37 3.91
N ASP A 296 -5.06 -11.10 4.19
CA ASP A 296 -4.61 -10.67 5.51
C ASP A 296 -5.72 -10.78 6.56
N LEU A 297 -6.91 -10.26 6.26
CA LEU A 297 -8.08 -10.40 7.12
C LEU A 297 -8.41 -11.86 7.38
N LYS A 298 -8.47 -12.69 6.32
CA LYS A 298 -8.76 -14.13 6.47
C LYS A 298 -7.72 -14.80 7.37
N ARG A 299 -6.43 -14.53 7.17
CA ARG A 299 -5.35 -15.08 8.01
C ARG A 299 -5.48 -14.65 9.47
N LYS A 300 -5.74 -13.37 9.74
CA LYS A 300 -5.87 -12.85 11.11
C LYS A 300 -7.10 -13.42 11.82
N ILE A 301 -8.22 -13.58 11.12
CA ILE A 301 -9.44 -14.20 11.68
C ILE A 301 -9.18 -15.67 12.03
N LEU A 302 -8.51 -16.41 11.14
CA LEU A 302 -8.27 -17.84 11.31
C LEU A 302 -7.15 -18.17 12.29
N GLY A 303 -6.19 -17.26 12.52
CA GLY A 303 -5.12 -17.47 13.50
C GLY A 303 -5.57 -17.32 14.97
N ASN A 304 -6.52 -16.41 15.20
CA ASN A 304 -6.90 -16.01 16.57
C ASN A 304 -8.28 -16.52 17.00
N ASN A 305 -9.03 -17.19 16.12
CA ASN A 305 -10.33 -17.77 16.43
C ASN A 305 -10.38 -19.26 16.19
N ALA A 306 -11.28 -19.92 16.90
CA ALA A 306 -11.77 -21.22 16.53
C ALA A 306 -12.41 -21.20 15.13
N HIS A 307 -12.21 -22.28 14.38
CA HIS A 307 -12.79 -22.46 13.05
C HIS A 307 -14.25 -22.92 13.13
N ILE A 308 -14.59 -23.66 14.19
CA ILE A 308 -15.94 -24.11 14.52
C ILE A 308 -16.17 -23.81 16.00
N VAL A 309 -17.35 -23.30 16.34
CA VAL A 309 -17.78 -23.05 17.71
C VAL A 309 -19.08 -23.82 17.94
N VAL A 310 -19.10 -24.60 19.01
CA VAL A 310 -20.31 -25.27 19.50
C VAL A 310 -20.82 -24.48 20.70
N ASP A 311 -21.94 -23.78 20.54
CA ASP A 311 -22.50 -22.90 21.57
C ASP A 311 -23.97 -23.19 21.87
N VAL A 312 -24.46 -22.55 22.93
CA VAL A 312 -25.88 -22.57 23.28
C VAL A 312 -26.53 -21.23 22.91
N PRO A 313 -27.71 -21.21 22.26
CA PRO A 313 -28.38 -19.97 21.89
C PRO A 313 -28.86 -19.13 23.10
N ARG A 314 -29.00 -19.74 24.28
CA ARG A 314 -29.46 -19.09 25.50
C ARG A 314 -28.30 -18.82 26.46
N SER A 315 -28.39 -17.73 27.21
CA SER A 315 -27.48 -17.42 28.31
C SER A 315 -27.59 -18.44 29.44
N GLY A 316 -26.46 -18.88 30.01
CA GLY A 316 -26.42 -19.82 31.14
C GLY A 316 -25.46 -21.02 30.99
N GLY A 317 -24.80 -21.15 29.83
CA GLY A 317 -23.86 -22.25 29.56
C GLY A 317 -24.52 -23.63 29.53
N PHE A 318 -23.72 -24.67 29.36
CA PHE A 318 -24.15 -26.06 29.42
C PHE A 318 -23.18 -26.91 30.25
N GLY A 319 -23.76 -27.88 30.98
CA GLY A 319 -23.02 -28.89 31.73
C GLY A 319 -22.77 -30.15 30.90
N ASP A 320 -22.19 -31.16 31.56
CA ASP A 320 -21.78 -32.45 30.97
C ASP A 320 -20.89 -32.26 29.73
N TRP A 321 -20.05 -31.22 29.79
CA TRP A 321 -19.26 -30.79 28.66
C TRP A 321 -18.07 -31.71 28.40
N ASP A 322 -17.58 -32.44 29.42
CA ASP A 322 -16.49 -33.41 29.28
C ASP A 322 -16.82 -34.55 28.30
N ASP A 323 -17.99 -35.19 28.44
CA ASP A 323 -18.43 -36.26 27.53
C ASP A 323 -18.65 -35.73 26.11
N LYS A 324 -19.27 -34.55 26.00
CA LYS A 324 -19.50 -33.87 24.71
C LYS A 324 -18.17 -33.52 24.04
N LEU A 325 -17.22 -32.97 24.79
CA LEU A 325 -15.89 -32.63 24.32
C LEU A 325 -15.10 -33.87 23.88
N ALA A 326 -15.20 -34.97 24.62
CA ALA A 326 -14.58 -36.24 24.24
C ALA A 326 -15.13 -36.77 22.90
N LYS A 327 -16.45 -36.78 22.72
CA LYS A 327 -17.10 -37.16 21.45
C LYS A 327 -16.70 -36.26 20.29
N VAL A 328 -16.64 -34.95 20.52
CA VAL A 328 -16.16 -33.98 19.52
C VAL A 328 -14.69 -34.25 19.15
N ARG A 329 -13.81 -34.51 20.13
CA ARG A 329 -12.39 -34.85 19.87
C ARG A 329 -12.25 -36.14 19.05
N VAL A 330 -13.06 -37.16 19.34
CA VAL A 330 -13.08 -38.41 18.55
C VAL A 330 -13.52 -38.15 17.11
N ALA A 331 -14.56 -37.34 16.91
CA ALA A 331 -15.04 -36.96 15.57
C ALA A 331 -14.00 -36.13 14.78
N LEU A 332 -13.14 -35.37 15.48
CA LEU A 332 -12.10 -34.55 14.87
C LEU A 332 -10.79 -35.31 14.60
N ALA A 333 -10.55 -36.44 15.25
CA ALA A 333 -9.30 -37.20 15.13
C ALA A 333 -8.95 -37.60 13.68
N PRO A 334 -9.90 -38.04 12.81
CA PRO A 334 -9.62 -38.32 11.40
C PRO A 334 -9.19 -37.08 10.60
N HIS A 335 -9.55 -35.89 11.08
CA HIS A 335 -9.30 -34.61 10.42
C HIS A 335 -8.12 -33.84 11.04
N GLY A 336 -7.50 -34.35 12.11
CA GLY A 336 -6.41 -33.70 12.82
C GLY A 336 -6.81 -32.42 13.56
N GLY A 337 -8.09 -32.28 13.91
CA GLY A 337 -8.61 -31.11 14.64
C GLY A 337 -8.38 -31.18 16.15
N ALA A 338 -8.36 -30.03 16.81
CA ALA A 338 -8.27 -29.88 18.26
C ALA A 338 -9.50 -29.16 18.81
N ALA A 339 -9.88 -29.45 20.06
CA ALA A 339 -11.03 -28.84 20.72
C ALA A 339 -10.72 -28.51 22.18
N THR A 340 -11.19 -27.34 22.63
CA THR A 340 -11.00 -26.82 23.98
C THR A 340 -12.33 -26.28 24.54
N PRO A 341 -12.63 -26.50 25.83
CA PRO A 341 -13.75 -25.84 26.48
C PRO A 341 -13.42 -24.35 26.67
N ILE A 342 -14.45 -23.48 26.66
CA ILE A 342 -14.33 -22.05 26.96
C ILE A 342 -15.51 -21.61 27.83
N VAL A 343 -15.21 -20.74 28.81
CA VAL A 343 -16.22 -19.95 29.53
C VAL A 343 -16.04 -18.49 29.16
N ALA A 344 -17.01 -17.88 28.49
CA ALA A 344 -16.92 -16.50 28.06
C ALA A 344 -18.07 -15.66 28.63
N GLY A 345 -17.76 -14.42 29.01
CA GLY A 345 -18.78 -13.46 29.42
C GLY A 345 -18.29 -12.02 29.32
N GLU A 346 -19.24 -11.10 29.20
CA GLU A 346 -18.96 -9.67 29.15
C GLU A 346 -18.70 -9.13 30.57
N ALA A 347 -17.68 -8.28 30.69
CA ALA A 347 -17.31 -7.61 31.93
C ALA A 347 -16.78 -6.20 31.63
N MET A 348 -16.65 -5.39 32.67
CA MET A 348 -15.96 -4.11 32.66
C MET A 348 -14.63 -4.26 33.40
N GLY A 349 -13.52 -4.01 32.73
CA GLY A 349 -12.22 -3.86 33.35
C GLY A 349 -12.07 -2.45 33.93
N SER A 350 -11.57 -2.37 35.16
CA SER A 350 -11.31 -1.12 35.87
C SER A 350 -9.90 -1.14 36.44
N SER A 351 -9.14 -0.09 36.16
CA SER A 351 -7.83 0.17 36.76
C SER A 351 -7.90 1.36 37.73
N ALA A 352 -6.77 1.75 38.31
CA ALA A 352 -6.69 2.95 39.14
C ALA A 352 -7.03 4.25 38.38
N SER A 353 -6.93 4.27 37.05
CA SER A 353 -7.03 5.49 36.24
C SER A 353 -8.14 5.46 35.19
N ASN A 354 -8.56 4.29 34.70
CA ASN A 354 -9.54 4.21 33.62
C ASN A 354 -10.39 2.93 33.68
N THR A 355 -11.49 2.91 32.93
CA THR A 355 -12.39 1.75 32.76
C THR A 355 -12.60 1.45 31.28
N ALA A 356 -12.71 0.16 30.95
CA ALA A 356 -12.94 -0.32 29.59
C ALA A 356 -13.81 -1.58 29.60
N GLY A 357 -14.60 -1.79 28.54
CA GLY A 357 -15.32 -3.05 28.35
C GLY A 357 -14.36 -4.17 27.96
N ALA A 358 -14.58 -5.37 28.49
CA ALA A 358 -13.78 -6.55 28.20
C ALA A 358 -14.65 -7.81 28.06
N LEU A 359 -14.32 -8.66 27.10
CA LEU A 359 -14.82 -10.03 26.98
C LEU A 359 -13.85 -10.96 27.69
N VAL A 360 -14.25 -11.46 28.86
CA VAL A 360 -13.43 -12.34 29.69
C VAL A 360 -13.64 -13.78 29.24
N ARG A 361 -12.56 -14.47 28.92
CA ARG A 361 -12.54 -15.85 28.45
C ARG A 361 -11.73 -16.72 29.42
N GLY A 362 -12.42 -17.58 30.15
CA GLY A 362 -11.87 -18.73 30.86
C GLY A 362 -11.33 -19.75 29.87
N ILE A 363 -10.05 -20.10 30.01
CA ILE A 363 -9.35 -21.04 29.14
C ILE A 363 -8.75 -22.18 29.94
N ASP A 364 -8.72 -23.36 29.31
CA ASP A 364 -7.88 -24.47 29.75
C ASP A 364 -6.45 -24.25 29.20
N PRO A 365 -5.46 -24.05 30.07
CA PRO A 365 -4.11 -23.68 29.63
C PRO A 365 -3.38 -24.80 28.88
N ASP A 366 -3.79 -26.07 29.02
CA ASP A 366 -3.14 -27.20 28.36
C ASP A 366 -3.61 -27.40 26.91
N THR A 367 -4.89 -27.12 26.64
CA THR A 367 -5.49 -27.36 25.31
C THR A 367 -5.59 -26.12 24.45
N ILE A 368 -5.63 -24.92 25.06
CA ILE A 368 -5.88 -23.66 24.34
C ILE A 368 -4.85 -23.38 23.23
N GLY A 369 -3.58 -23.72 23.44
CA GLY A 369 -2.50 -23.50 22.47
C GLY A 369 -2.63 -24.33 21.19
N GLN A 370 -3.47 -25.38 21.20
CA GLN A 370 -3.77 -26.18 20.01
C GLN A 370 -4.92 -25.57 19.18
N VAL A 371 -5.71 -24.67 19.78
CA VAL A 371 -6.92 -24.12 19.16
C VAL A 371 -6.73 -22.68 18.70
N ILE A 372 -6.05 -21.85 19.49
CA ILE A 372 -5.75 -20.44 19.14
C ILE A 372 -4.26 -20.13 19.29
N ASP A 373 -3.75 -19.18 18.51
CA ASP A 373 -2.34 -18.79 18.52
C ASP A 373 -1.97 -17.83 19.69
N LEU A 374 -2.63 -17.96 20.85
CA LEU A 374 -2.45 -17.05 21.99
C LEU A 374 -1.01 -17.05 22.51
N LEU A 375 -0.39 -18.23 22.66
CA LEU A 375 0.97 -18.38 23.19
C LEU A 375 2.02 -17.68 22.31
N GLY A 376 1.85 -17.74 20.99
CA GLY A 376 2.75 -17.08 20.03
C GLY A 376 2.55 -15.57 19.93
N ASN A 377 1.42 -15.07 20.41
CA ASN A 377 1.01 -13.66 20.32
C ASN A 377 1.29 -12.86 21.60
N ILE A 378 1.81 -13.49 22.66
CA ILE A 378 2.21 -12.77 23.88
C ILE A 378 3.42 -11.88 23.57
N GLU A 379 3.27 -10.57 23.76
CA GLU A 379 4.34 -9.59 23.52
C GLU A 379 5.15 -9.29 24.79
N VAL A 380 4.48 -9.29 25.95
CA VAL A 380 5.04 -8.88 27.24
C VAL A 380 4.49 -9.79 28.35
N GLY A 381 5.36 -10.17 29.30
CA GLY A 381 5.03 -11.15 30.34
C GLY A 381 5.18 -12.60 29.86
N LYS A 382 4.72 -13.54 30.68
CA LYS A 382 4.82 -14.99 30.39
C LYS A 382 3.48 -15.67 30.63
N PHE A 383 3.16 -16.65 29.80
CA PHE A 383 1.94 -17.45 29.97
C PHE A 383 1.92 -18.17 31.33
N ASP A 384 3.09 -18.61 31.81
CA ASP A 384 3.22 -19.31 33.10
C ASP A 384 2.71 -18.48 34.29
N TYR A 385 2.73 -17.15 34.20
CA TYR A 385 2.20 -16.28 35.26
C TYR A 385 0.67 -16.38 35.39
N LEU A 386 -0.02 -16.90 34.38
CA LEU A 386 -1.44 -17.20 34.48
C LEU A 386 -1.69 -18.42 35.38
N ARG A 387 -0.81 -19.44 35.32
CA ARG A 387 -0.87 -20.65 36.14
C ARG A 387 -0.39 -20.41 37.56
N ASP A 388 0.71 -19.66 37.69
CA ASP A 388 1.39 -19.37 38.96
C ASP A 388 1.27 -17.88 39.32
N PRO A 389 0.10 -17.39 39.76
CA PRO A 389 -0.12 -15.97 40.06
C PRO A 389 0.78 -15.44 41.19
N GLU A 390 1.33 -16.33 42.03
CA GLU A 390 2.28 -15.96 43.08
C GLU A 390 3.53 -15.29 42.52
N ARG A 391 3.99 -15.68 41.32
CA ARG A 391 5.18 -15.10 40.67
C ARG A 391 4.98 -13.63 40.30
N LEU A 392 3.74 -13.19 40.10
CA LEU A 392 3.41 -11.79 39.80
C LEU A 392 3.61 -10.86 41.01
N THR A 393 3.72 -11.38 42.22
CA THR A 393 4.02 -10.56 43.42
C THR A 393 5.48 -10.12 43.46
N ALA A 394 6.40 -10.89 42.87
CA ALA A 394 7.84 -10.70 42.94
C ALA A 394 8.51 -10.87 41.58
N LEU A 395 8.03 -10.12 40.57
CA LEU A 395 8.68 -10.06 39.26
C LEU A 395 10.13 -9.55 39.36
N PRO A 396 11.07 -10.14 38.60
CA PRO A 396 12.47 -9.71 38.62
C PRO A 396 12.64 -8.29 38.03
N PRO A 397 13.64 -7.51 38.47
CA PRO A 397 13.86 -6.14 37.99
C PRO A 397 14.09 -6.02 36.47
N GLU A 398 14.66 -7.07 35.88
CA GLU A 398 14.97 -7.17 34.45
C GLU A 398 13.77 -7.63 33.60
N GLU A 399 12.64 -7.99 34.22
CA GLU A 399 11.46 -8.39 33.47
C GLU A 399 10.87 -7.18 32.73
N ILE A 400 10.54 -7.38 31.45
CA ILE A 400 9.83 -6.40 30.64
C ILE A 400 8.36 -6.42 31.07
N ILE A 401 7.87 -5.30 31.59
CA ILE A 401 6.48 -5.13 32.07
C ILE A 401 5.59 -4.36 31.09
N GLY A 402 6.19 -3.69 30.10
CA GLY A 402 5.47 -3.02 29.04
C GLY A 402 6.38 -2.56 27.92
N ARG A 403 5.80 -1.89 26.92
CA ARG A 403 6.55 -1.21 25.86
C ARG A 403 5.97 0.17 25.60
N GLY A 404 6.86 1.14 25.37
CA GLY A 404 6.47 2.50 24.99
C GLY A 404 5.97 2.62 23.55
N PRO A 405 5.46 3.80 23.15
CA PRO A 405 4.94 4.04 21.79
C PRO A 405 5.92 3.76 20.65
N GLY A 406 7.23 3.88 20.92
CA GLY A 406 8.31 3.56 19.98
C GLY A 406 8.80 2.11 20.01
N GLY A 407 8.22 1.26 20.86
CA GLY A 407 8.61 -0.15 21.04
C GLY A 407 9.69 -0.39 22.11
N GLU A 408 10.15 0.67 22.79
CA GLU A 408 11.13 0.62 23.88
C GLU A 408 10.62 -0.22 25.05
N PRO A 409 11.39 -1.17 25.59
CA PRO A 409 10.97 -2.00 26.71
C PRO A 409 10.95 -1.20 28.01
N TYR A 410 9.85 -1.30 28.76
CA TYR A 410 9.75 -0.85 30.14
C TYR A 410 10.09 -2.01 31.06
N PHE A 411 11.19 -1.87 31.79
CA PHE A 411 11.59 -2.82 32.81
C PHE A 411 10.90 -2.49 34.13
N LYS A 412 10.60 -3.53 34.92
CA LYS A 412 10.03 -3.33 36.27
C LYS A 412 10.94 -2.43 37.13
N GLY A 413 12.26 -2.59 36.99
CA GLY A 413 13.22 -1.94 37.84
C GLY A 413 13.22 -2.51 39.27
N PRO A 414 14.11 -1.99 40.14
CA PRO A 414 14.19 -2.44 41.53
C PRO A 414 12.93 -2.05 42.30
N ASP A 415 12.45 -2.97 43.14
CA ASP A 415 11.25 -2.75 43.95
C ASP A 415 11.56 -1.78 45.09
N PHE A 416 11.27 -0.49 44.92
CA PHE A 416 11.60 0.56 45.90
C PHE A 416 10.91 0.37 47.26
N ARG A 417 9.88 -0.48 47.33
CA ARG A 417 9.19 -0.86 48.58
C ARG A 417 10.03 -1.81 49.45
N LEU A 418 11.03 -2.46 48.87
CA LEU A 418 11.93 -3.41 49.55
C LEU A 418 13.36 -2.89 49.42
N PRO A 419 13.90 -2.15 50.42
CA PRO A 419 15.30 -1.78 50.44
C PRO A 419 16.20 -3.01 50.23
N SER A 420 17.25 -2.88 49.41
CA SER A 420 18.23 -3.94 49.17
C SER A 420 18.92 -4.42 50.46
N GLU A 421 18.88 -3.60 51.52
CA GLU A 421 19.43 -3.86 52.86
C GLU A 421 18.39 -4.39 53.87
N ALA A 422 17.12 -4.56 53.49
CA ALA A 422 16.09 -5.03 54.42
C ALA A 422 16.39 -6.44 54.95
N ASP A 423 16.28 -6.62 56.27
CA ASP A 423 16.43 -7.88 56.98
C ASP A 423 15.57 -8.99 56.33
N PRO A 424 16.09 -10.21 56.09
CA PRO A 424 15.34 -11.31 55.49
C PRO A 424 13.97 -11.55 56.15
N SER A 425 13.88 -11.39 57.46
CA SER A 425 12.64 -11.56 58.23
C SER A 425 11.53 -10.55 57.84
N VAL A 426 11.91 -9.31 57.54
CA VAL A 426 10.98 -8.25 57.10
C VAL A 426 10.52 -8.49 55.67
N ARG A 427 11.39 -9.02 54.80
CA ARG A 427 11.02 -9.39 53.43
C ARG A 427 10.01 -10.52 53.41
N ASP A 428 10.21 -11.53 54.25
CA ASP A 428 9.30 -12.67 54.34
C ASP A 428 7.95 -12.27 54.94
N TYR A 429 7.94 -11.36 55.92
CA TYR A 429 6.71 -10.76 56.43
C TYR A 429 5.94 -9.96 55.36
N LEU A 430 6.63 -9.11 54.59
CA LEU A 430 6.01 -8.33 53.50
C LEU A 430 5.50 -9.23 52.36
N LYS A 431 6.21 -10.32 52.04
CA LYS A 431 5.74 -11.33 51.09
C LYS A 431 4.47 -12.01 51.61
N GLN A 432 4.42 -12.38 52.88
CA GLN A 432 3.22 -12.98 53.51
C GLN A 432 2.01 -12.04 53.52
N GLN A 433 2.23 -10.71 53.61
CA GLN A 433 1.14 -9.73 53.52
C GLN A 433 0.69 -9.42 52.09
N THR A 434 1.46 -9.79 51.07
CA THR A 434 1.12 -9.48 49.68
C THR A 434 0.01 -10.41 49.22
N ARG A 435 -1.21 -9.87 49.04
CA ARG A 435 -2.34 -10.64 48.51
C ARG A 435 -2.03 -11.13 47.10
N VAL A 436 -2.20 -12.43 46.90
CA VAL A 436 -2.12 -13.08 45.59
C VAL A 436 -3.48 -13.00 44.93
N TYR A 437 -3.54 -12.40 43.75
CA TYR A 437 -4.75 -12.33 42.92
C TYR A 437 -4.56 -13.22 41.68
N PRO A 438 -5.64 -13.82 41.15
CA PRO A 438 -5.57 -14.61 39.93
C PRO A 438 -5.01 -13.79 38.76
N GLY A 439 -4.26 -14.46 37.88
CA GLY A 439 -3.69 -13.84 36.69
C GLY A 439 -4.76 -13.52 35.63
N VAL A 440 -4.55 -12.44 34.88
CA VAL A 440 -5.31 -12.12 33.67
C VAL A 440 -4.37 -11.75 32.53
N ILE A 441 -4.60 -12.31 31.35
CA ILE A 441 -3.91 -11.93 30.13
C ILE A 441 -4.81 -10.96 29.37
N ILE A 442 -4.33 -9.79 29.00
CA ILE A 442 -5.14 -8.76 28.33
C ILE A 442 -4.54 -8.37 26.98
N GLY A 443 -5.39 -7.91 26.07
CA GLY A 443 -4.93 -7.40 24.78
C GLY A 443 -4.18 -6.08 24.94
N ARG A 444 -3.27 -5.79 24.00
CA ARG A 444 -2.43 -4.59 24.04
C ARG A 444 -3.23 -3.29 24.08
N GLU A 445 -4.27 -3.17 23.27
CA GLU A 445 -5.08 -1.95 23.21
C GLU A 445 -5.98 -1.82 24.45
N LEU A 446 -6.42 -2.94 25.03
CA LEU A 446 -7.11 -2.97 26.33
C LEU A 446 -6.17 -2.53 27.47
N ALA A 447 -4.92 -3.00 27.47
CA ALA A 447 -3.91 -2.60 28.46
C ALA A 447 -3.60 -1.10 28.37
N LYS A 448 -3.45 -0.56 27.15
CA LYS A 448 -3.32 0.88 26.93
C LYS A 448 -4.54 1.65 27.41
N SER A 449 -5.75 1.20 27.06
CA SER A 449 -7.01 1.84 27.48
C SER A 449 -7.11 1.89 29.00
N LEU A 450 -6.73 0.81 29.69
CA LEU A 450 -6.74 0.74 31.15
C LEU A 450 -5.50 1.40 31.80
N HIS A 451 -4.49 1.83 31.03
CA HIS A 451 -3.19 2.30 31.50
C HIS A 451 -2.53 1.33 32.51
N VAL A 452 -2.47 0.05 32.17
CA VAL A 452 -1.88 -1.00 33.03
C VAL A 452 -0.72 -1.69 32.35
N LEU A 453 0.24 -2.12 33.17
CA LEU A 453 1.41 -2.90 32.80
C LEU A 453 1.34 -4.31 33.40
N VAL A 454 2.23 -5.21 32.98
CA VAL A 454 2.33 -6.54 33.59
C VAL A 454 2.71 -6.42 35.06
N GLY A 455 1.94 -7.06 35.93
CA GLY A 455 2.04 -6.97 37.39
C GLY A 455 1.04 -6.01 38.06
N ASP A 456 0.38 -5.14 37.29
CA ASP A 456 -0.64 -4.23 37.84
C ASP A 456 -1.94 -4.94 38.18
N GLU A 457 -2.73 -4.33 39.07
CA GLU A 457 -4.03 -4.84 39.48
C GLU A 457 -5.15 -4.28 38.59
N VAL A 458 -6.03 -5.18 38.13
CA VAL A 458 -7.22 -4.85 37.35
C VAL A 458 -8.43 -5.47 38.04
N THR A 459 -9.48 -4.69 38.23
CA THR A 459 -10.76 -5.19 38.74
C THR A 459 -11.69 -5.46 37.58
N LEU A 460 -12.13 -6.71 37.43
CA LEU A 460 -13.16 -7.09 36.47
C LEU A 460 -14.53 -7.05 37.15
N LEU A 461 -15.51 -6.46 36.49
CA LEU A 461 -16.87 -6.29 36.99
C LEU A 461 -17.89 -6.84 35.99
N SER A 462 -18.62 -7.89 36.36
CA SER A 462 -19.69 -8.44 35.52
C SER A 462 -21.01 -7.75 35.85
N PRO A 463 -21.75 -7.22 34.85
CA PRO A 463 -23.06 -6.62 35.07
C PRO A 463 -24.14 -7.67 35.37
N MET A 464 -23.88 -8.95 35.02
CA MET A 464 -24.76 -10.06 35.33
C MET A 464 -24.35 -10.67 36.67
N GLY A 465 -25.01 -10.22 37.75
CA GLY A 465 -24.82 -10.78 39.08
C GLY A 465 -26.13 -11.20 39.74
N GLU A 466 -26.10 -11.40 41.04
CA GLU A 466 -27.26 -11.90 41.78
C GLU A 466 -28.34 -10.82 41.94
N LEU A 467 -29.60 -11.24 41.93
CA LEU A 467 -30.74 -10.39 42.22
C LEU A 467 -30.76 -10.07 43.72
N GLY A 468 -30.33 -8.86 44.08
CA GLY A 468 -30.47 -8.32 45.42
C GLY A 468 -31.83 -7.62 45.62
N PRO A 469 -32.15 -7.20 46.87
CA PRO A 469 -33.42 -6.54 47.21
C PRO A 469 -33.69 -5.24 46.43
N THR A 470 -32.64 -4.61 45.90
CA THR A 470 -32.68 -3.33 45.17
C THR A 470 -32.35 -3.45 43.68
N GLY A 471 -32.19 -4.67 43.16
CA GLY A 471 -31.84 -4.94 41.76
C GLY A 471 -30.63 -5.87 41.58
N VAL A 472 -30.16 -6.00 40.36
CA VAL A 472 -29.01 -6.86 40.01
C VAL A 472 -27.73 -6.26 40.59
N MET A 473 -27.09 -6.95 41.54
CA MET A 473 -25.80 -6.53 42.10
C MET A 473 -24.67 -7.02 41.21
N PRO A 474 -23.83 -6.14 40.64
CA PRO A 474 -22.72 -6.56 39.79
C PRO A 474 -21.66 -7.27 40.62
N ARG A 475 -21.06 -8.32 40.05
CA ARG A 475 -19.96 -9.06 40.69
C ARG A 475 -18.64 -8.42 40.32
N SER A 476 -17.81 -8.10 41.32
CA SER A 476 -16.46 -7.57 41.09
C SER A 476 -15.40 -8.52 41.64
N ARG A 477 -14.32 -8.70 40.89
CA ARG A 477 -13.18 -9.53 41.29
C ARG A 477 -11.87 -8.89 40.81
N LYS A 478 -10.86 -8.92 41.67
CA LYS A 478 -9.52 -8.39 41.36
C LYS A 478 -8.65 -9.46 40.74
N PHE A 479 -7.94 -9.06 39.69
CA PHE A 479 -6.95 -9.86 38.96
C PHE A 479 -5.65 -9.08 38.86
N ARG A 480 -4.55 -9.78 38.58
CA ARG A 480 -3.25 -9.17 38.30
C ARG A 480 -2.83 -9.48 36.87
N VAL A 481 -2.34 -8.48 36.14
CA VAL A 481 -1.97 -8.64 34.73
C VAL A 481 -0.78 -9.60 34.62
N ALA A 482 -1.01 -10.77 34.02
CA ALA A 482 -0.02 -11.83 33.83
C ALA A 482 0.79 -11.63 32.54
N ALA A 483 0.10 -11.27 31.46
CA ALA A 483 0.75 -11.02 30.17
C ALA A 483 -0.10 -10.08 29.32
N ILE A 484 0.54 -9.45 28.34
CA ILE A 484 -0.10 -8.63 27.31
C ILE A 484 0.14 -9.30 25.97
N PHE A 485 -0.93 -9.56 25.22
CA PHE A 485 -0.86 -10.16 23.89
C PHE A 485 -1.23 -9.15 22.79
N TYR A 486 -0.73 -9.40 21.59
CA TYR A 486 -1.08 -8.66 20.39
C TYR A 486 -1.43 -9.63 19.26
N SER A 487 -2.69 -9.55 18.85
CA SER A 487 -3.30 -10.47 17.89
C SER A 487 -3.25 -9.93 16.46
N GLY A 488 -2.99 -8.62 16.30
CA GLY A 488 -2.97 -7.94 15.00
C GLY A 488 -4.35 -7.49 14.51
N MET A 489 -5.40 -7.76 15.29
CA MET A 489 -6.78 -7.31 15.08
C MET A 489 -7.17 -6.38 16.22
N TYR A 490 -7.46 -5.12 15.88
CA TYR A 490 -7.76 -4.10 16.88
C TYR A 490 -8.95 -4.48 17.77
N GLU A 491 -10.04 -5.04 17.21
CA GLU A 491 -11.21 -5.40 18.02
C GLU A 491 -10.90 -6.48 19.06
N TYR A 492 -9.95 -7.38 18.78
CA TYR A 492 -9.56 -8.43 19.71
C TYR A 492 -8.66 -7.87 20.80
N ASP A 493 -7.69 -7.04 20.41
CA ASP A 493 -6.72 -6.47 21.33
C ASP A 493 -7.35 -5.45 22.29
N VAL A 494 -8.48 -4.83 21.93
CA VAL A 494 -9.20 -3.88 22.78
C VAL A 494 -10.25 -4.54 23.69
N THR A 495 -10.74 -5.73 23.35
CA THR A 495 -11.84 -6.36 24.10
C THR A 495 -11.43 -7.61 24.88
N HIS A 496 -10.51 -8.44 24.38
CA HIS A 496 -10.32 -9.78 24.96
C HIS A 496 -9.43 -9.77 26.20
N ALA A 497 -9.88 -10.48 27.24
CA ALA A 497 -9.11 -10.82 28.42
C ALA A 497 -9.22 -12.32 28.69
N TYR A 498 -8.11 -13.00 28.96
CA TYR A 498 -8.07 -14.43 29.26
C TYR A 498 -7.73 -14.68 30.73
N VAL A 499 -8.48 -15.59 31.36
CA VAL A 499 -8.27 -16.03 32.74
C VAL A 499 -8.33 -17.56 32.78
N LEU A 500 -7.94 -18.18 33.89
CA LEU A 500 -8.14 -19.63 34.06
C LEU A 500 -9.63 -19.98 34.04
N MET A 501 -9.95 -21.15 33.48
CA MET A 501 -11.33 -21.65 33.36
C MET A 501 -12.09 -21.60 34.69
N ASP A 502 -11.53 -22.21 35.74
CA ASP A 502 -12.14 -22.28 37.07
C ASP A 502 -12.43 -20.89 37.65
N GLU A 503 -11.58 -19.92 37.34
CA GLU A 503 -11.70 -18.55 37.81
C GLU A 503 -12.82 -17.81 37.08
N ALA A 504 -12.99 -18.08 35.78
CA ALA A 504 -14.12 -17.57 34.98
C ALA A 504 -15.45 -18.20 35.42
N GLN A 505 -15.49 -19.51 35.65
CA GLN A 505 -16.68 -20.23 36.13
C GLN A 505 -17.19 -19.64 37.45
N LYS A 506 -16.28 -19.42 38.42
CA LYS A 506 -16.60 -18.76 39.68
C LYS A 506 -17.06 -17.31 39.48
N PHE A 507 -16.38 -16.56 38.62
CA PHE A 507 -16.70 -15.15 38.35
C PHE A 507 -18.11 -14.98 37.76
N PHE A 508 -18.48 -15.83 36.79
CA PHE A 508 -19.77 -15.78 36.11
C PHE A 508 -20.88 -16.63 36.74
N SER A 509 -20.63 -17.31 37.87
CA SER A 509 -21.60 -18.22 38.53
C SER A 509 -22.03 -19.41 37.65
N LEU A 510 -21.12 -19.88 36.80
CA LEU A 510 -21.42 -20.98 35.88
C LEU A 510 -21.14 -22.36 36.48
N GLU A 511 -20.70 -22.45 37.74
CA GLU A 511 -20.37 -23.71 38.41
C GLU A 511 -19.51 -24.59 37.48
N ASP A 512 -19.93 -25.81 37.18
CA ASP A 512 -19.22 -26.74 36.27
C ASP A 512 -19.73 -26.69 34.82
N LYS A 513 -20.29 -25.54 34.41
CA LYS A 513 -20.79 -25.31 33.05
C LYS A 513 -19.80 -24.51 32.23
N ILE A 514 -19.82 -24.72 30.92
CA ILE A 514 -19.06 -23.95 29.94
C ILE A 514 -20.02 -23.20 29.00
N THR A 515 -19.55 -22.14 28.34
CA THR A 515 -20.39 -21.39 27.41
C THR A 515 -20.35 -21.97 26.01
N HIS A 516 -19.17 -22.41 25.57
CA HIS A 516 -18.98 -22.95 24.23
C HIS A 516 -17.70 -23.80 24.14
N ILE A 517 -17.63 -24.64 23.10
CA ILE A 517 -16.44 -25.41 22.74
C ILE A 517 -15.84 -24.78 21.49
N ASP A 518 -14.56 -24.41 21.60
CA ASP A 518 -13.76 -23.87 20.50
C ASP A 518 -13.03 -25.02 19.81
N ILE A 519 -13.15 -25.10 18.48
CA ILE A 519 -12.55 -26.16 17.65
C ILE A 519 -11.67 -25.55 16.57
N ARG A 520 -10.44 -26.07 16.43
CA ARG A 520 -9.53 -25.78 15.33
C ARG A 520 -9.40 -26.98 14.41
N VAL A 521 -9.38 -26.72 13.11
CA VAL A 521 -9.16 -27.68 12.03
C VAL A 521 -7.88 -27.28 11.28
N PRO A 522 -7.01 -28.20 10.84
CA PRO A 522 -5.76 -27.85 10.15
C PRO A 522 -5.97 -26.97 8.91
N ASP A 523 -7.03 -27.22 8.15
CA ASP A 523 -7.45 -26.42 7.00
C ASP A 523 -8.83 -25.78 7.25
N PRO A 524 -8.89 -24.45 7.43
CA PRO A 524 -10.14 -23.72 7.63
C PRO A 524 -11.10 -23.75 6.42
N GLU A 525 -10.61 -24.02 5.21
CA GLU A 525 -11.45 -24.11 4.02
C GLU A 525 -12.26 -25.40 3.99
N ARG A 526 -11.73 -26.45 4.61
CA ARG A 526 -12.38 -27.78 4.73
C ARG A 526 -13.36 -27.88 5.89
N VAL A 527 -13.63 -26.78 6.59
CA VAL A 527 -14.62 -26.73 7.69
C VAL A 527 -16.00 -27.23 7.24
N LYS A 528 -16.37 -27.02 5.97
CA LYS A 528 -17.64 -27.54 5.41
C LYS A 528 -17.72 -29.07 5.37
N GLU A 529 -16.59 -29.76 5.29
CA GLU A 529 -16.50 -31.23 5.32
C GLU A 529 -16.55 -31.77 6.76
N VAL A 530 -15.94 -31.03 7.70
CA VAL A 530 -15.80 -31.45 9.10
C VAL A 530 -17.06 -31.12 9.92
N ARG A 531 -17.76 -30.03 9.57
CA ARG A 531 -18.94 -29.55 10.30
C ARG A 531 -20.03 -30.62 10.49
N PRO A 532 -20.45 -31.39 9.47
CA PRO A 532 -21.46 -32.43 9.66
C PRO A 532 -21.05 -33.52 10.65
N ALA A 533 -19.75 -33.86 10.71
CA ALA A 533 -19.24 -34.83 11.68
C ALA A 533 -19.29 -34.28 13.12
N VAL A 534 -18.98 -33.00 13.30
CA VAL A 534 -19.11 -32.31 14.60
C VAL A 534 -20.59 -32.19 15.00
N GLU A 535 -21.47 -31.81 14.07
CA GLU A 535 -22.92 -31.75 14.30
C GLU A 535 -23.48 -33.12 14.71
N ALA A 536 -23.07 -34.20 14.04
CA ALA A 536 -23.47 -35.55 14.41
C ALA A 536 -22.94 -35.97 15.79
N ALA A 537 -21.71 -35.63 16.14
CA ALA A 537 -21.13 -35.93 17.46
C ALA A 537 -21.83 -35.17 18.58
N VAL A 538 -22.17 -33.90 18.33
CA VAL A 538 -22.92 -33.04 19.24
C VAL A 538 -24.37 -33.55 19.40
N ALA A 539 -25.03 -33.92 18.30
CA ALA A 539 -26.37 -34.50 18.33
C ALA A 539 -26.41 -35.85 19.07
N ALA A 540 -25.40 -36.72 18.87
CA ALA A 540 -25.26 -37.99 19.59
C ALA A 540 -24.93 -37.82 21.09
N SER A 541 -24.53 -36.62 21.50
CA SER A 541 -24.29 -36.24 22.89
C SER A 541 -25.46 -35.49 23.53
N ALA A 542 -26.50 -35.15 22.73
CA ALA A 542 -27.74 -34.66 23.27
C ALA A 542 -28.47 -35.82 23.99
N PRO A 543 -29.05 -35.60 25.19
CA PRO A 543 -29.82 -36.64 25.86
C PRO A 543 -30.97 -37.07 24.94
N VAL A 544 -30.92 -38.32 24.46
CA VAL A 544 -31.97 -38.91 23.60
C VAL A 544 -33.19 -39.31 24.44
N ASP A 545 -33.04 -39.45 25.76
CA ASP A 545 -33.98 -40.19 26.62
C ASP A 545 -34.49 -39.44 27.88
N GLU A 546 -34.30 -38.12 28.01
CA GLU A 546 -34.94 -37.40 29.13
C GLU A 546 -36.38 -37.00 28.77
N GLU A 547 -37.34 -37.51 29.54
CA GLU A 547 -38.69 -36.96 29.62
C GLU A 547 -38.62 -35.43 29.68
N PRO A 548 -39.50 -34.69 28.98
CA PRO A 548 -39.49 -33.24 29.02
C PRO A 548 -39.49 -32.80 30.49
N PRO A 549 -38.58 -31.89 30.91
CA PRO A 549 -38.58 -31.40 32.27
C PRO A 549 -40.01 -31.00 32.66
N PRO A 550 -40.47 -31.23 33.90
CA PRO A 550 -41.83 -30.88 34.34
C PRO A 550 -42.17 -29.38 34.15
N ASP A 551 -41.15 -28.57 33.86
CA ASP A 551 -41.16 -27.15 33.54
C ASP A 551 -41.43 -26.82 32.05
N GLY A 552 -41.64 -27.81 31.17
CA GLY A 552 -41.98 -27.63 29.75
C GLY A 552 -40.86 -27.06 28.85
N LYS A 553 -39.63 -26.97 29.36
CA LYS A 553 -38.47 -26.41 28.64
C LYS A 553 -37.77 -27.51 27.83
N ARG A 554 -37.69 -27.33 26.50
CA ARG A 554 -36.96 -28.24 25.58
C ARG A 554 -35.49 -28.39 26.00
N PRO A 555 -34.85 -29.56 25.75
CA PRO A 555 -33.43 -29.77 25.97
C PRO A 555 -32.60 -28.71 25.23
N VAL A 556 -31.44 -28.38 25.79
CA VAL A 556 -30.57 -27.33 25.28
C VAL A 556 -29.96 -27.80 23.95
N GLU A 557 -30.54 -27.32 22.84
CA GLU A 557 -30.05 -27.62 21.50
C GLU A 557 -28.73 -26.87 21.27
N LEU A 558 -27.63 -27.63 21.21
CA LEU A 558 -26.31 -27.13 20.89
C LEU A 558 -26.26 -26.76 19.42
N ARG A 559 -25.82 -25.53 19.13
CA ARG A 559 -25.68 -25.03 17.78
C ARG A 559 -24.22 -25.07 17.38
N VAL A 560 -23.96 -25.59 16.19
CA VAL A 560 -22.63 -25.57 15.57
C VAL A 560 -22.58 -24.40 14.60
N ARG A 561 -21.66 -23.47 14.82
CA ARG A 561 -21.39 -22.34 13.94
C ARG A 561 -19.98 -22.46 13.38
N ASP A 562 -19.84 -22.18 12.09
CA ASP A 562 -18.51 -22.04 11.50
C ASP A 562 -18.02 -20.59 11.51
N TRP A 563 -16.72 -20.42 11.29
CA TRP A 563 -16.07 -19.12 11.28
C TRP A 563 -16.61 -18.16 10.21
N MET A 564 -17.20 -18.65 9.11
CA MET A 564 -17.81 -17.79 8.09
C MET A 564 -19.18 -17.28 8.56
N GLU A 565 -19.96 -18.11 9.25
CA GLU A 565 -21.23 -17.71 9.87
C GLU A 565 -21.00 -16.70 11.00
N MET A 566 -19.99 -16.92 11.84
CA MET A 566 -19.59 -15.99 12.92
C MET A 566 -19.19 -14.62 12.37
N ASN A 567 -18.54 -14.58 11.20
CA ASN A 567 -18.05 -13.35 10.58
C ASN A 567 -18.86 -12.92 9.35
N ARG A 568 -20.15 -13.28 9.28
CA ARG A 568 -20.99 -13.06 8.09
C ARG A 568 -21.02 -11.61 7.59
N ASN A 569 -20.95 -10.64 8.51
CA ASN A 569 -21.00 -9.21 8.17
C ASN A 569 -19.74 -8.81 7.38
N LEU A 570 -18.58 -9.28 7.82
CA LEU A 570 -17.31 -9.05 7.13
C LEU A 570 -17.29 -9.73 5.76
N PHE A 571 -17.73 -10.99 5.67
CA PHE A 571 -17.78 -11.71 4.40
C PHE A 571 -18.78 -11.10 3.41
N SER A 572 -19.89 -10.56 3.91
CA SER A 572 -20.86 -9.84 3.09
C SER A 572 -20.26 -8.53 2.57
N ALA A 573 -19.53 -7.80 3.41
CA ALA A 573 -18.78 -6.61 2.98
C ALA A 573 -17.73 -6.94 1.91
N LEU A 574 -16.95 -8.02 2.08
CA LEU A 574 -15.98 -8.50 1.07
C LEU A 574 -16.66 -8.90 -0.25
N LYS A 575 -17.89 -9.44 -0.22
CA LYS A 575 -18.66 -9.73 -1.45
C LYS A 575 -19.10 -8.45 -2.15
N LEU A 576 -19.62 -7.46 -1.39
CA LEU A 576 -20.01 -6.16 -1.94
C LEU A 576 -18.82 -5.42 -2.53
N GLU A 577 -17.66 -5.49 -1.89
CA GLU A 577 -16.40 -4.94 -2.39
C GLU A 577 -16.02 -5.57 -3.74
N LYS A 578 -16.05 -6.90 -3.88
CA LYS A 578 -15.79 -7.57 -5.17
C LYS A 578 -16.71 -7.10 -6.29
N ILE A 579 -17.99 -6.86 -5.97
CA ILE A 579 -18.96 -6.32 -6.94
C ILE A 579 -18.59 -4.88 -7.34
N ALA A 580 -18.25 -4.03 -6.37
CA ALA A 580 -17.82 -2.65 -6.64
C ALA A 580 -16.54 -2.61 -7.50
N THR A 581 -15.55 -3.44 -7.16
CA THR A 581 -14.31 -3.58 -7.92
C THR A 581 -14.56 -4.05 -9.35
N PHE A 582 -15.49 -4.98 -9.56
CA PHE A 582 -15.92 -5.41 -10.90
C PHE A 582 -16.52 -4.25 -11.72
N ILE A 583 -17.34 -3.40 -11.12
CA ILE A 583 -17.94 -2.22 -11.79
C ILE A 583 -16.84 -1.21 -12.18
N ILE A 584 -15.96 -0.86 -11.25
CA ILE A 584 -14.86 0.09 -11.50
C ILE A 584 -13.93 -0.44 -12.61
N LEU A 585 -13.57 -1.73 -12.55
CA LEU A 585 -12.78 -2.42 -13.56
C LEU A 585 -13.45 -2.36 -14.94
N SER A 586 -14.75 -2.61 -15.01
CA SER A 586 -15.52 -2.56 -16.25
C SER A 586 -15.51 -1.16 -16.87
N ILE A 587 -15.69 -0.10 -16.07
CA ILE A 587 -15.63 1.29 -16.53
C ILE A 587 -14.23 1.64 -17.04
N ALA A 588 -13.18 1.27 -16.30
CA ALA A 588 -11.80 1.54 -16.67
C ALA A 588 -11.40 0.88 -18.00
N ILE A 589 -11.90 -0.34 -18.23
CA ILE A 589 -11.76 -1.08 -19.49
C ILE A 589 -12.50 -0.36 -20.63
N ALA A 590 -13.73 0.09 -20.40
CA ALA A 590 -14.53 0.79 -21.40
C ALA A 590 -13.89 2.12 -21.81
N VAL A 591 -13.34 2.88 -20.86
CA VAL A 591 -12.59 4.12 -21.14
C VAL A 591 -11.35 3.82 -21.99
N ALA A 592 -10.57 2.79 -21.65
CA ALA A 592 -9.38 2.41 -22.40
C ALA A 592 -9.69 2.00 -23.85
N SER A 593 -10.73 1.19 -24.06
CA SER A 593 -11.14 0.76 -25.40
C SER A 593 -11.63 1.94 -26.25
N PHE A 594 -12.39 2.86 -25.65
CA PHE A 594 -12.87 4.07 -26.32
C PHE A 594 -11.71 4.98 -26.77
N CYS A 595 -10.69 5.17 -25.93
CA CYS A 595 -9.49 5.94 -26.30
C CYS A 595 -8.80 5.37 -27.54
N ILE A 596 -8.68 4.04 -27.63
CA ILE A 596 -8.07 3.37 -28.80
C ILE A 596 -8.92 3.58 -30.05
N VAL A 597 -10.25 3.40 -29.95
CA VAL A 597 -11.17 3.61 -31.07
C VAL A 597 -11.04 5.02 -31.63
N CYS A 598 -11.12 6.04 -30.77
CA CYS A 598 -11.01 7.45 -31.18
C CYS A 598 -9.65 7.74 -31.84
N THR A 599 -8.57 7.17 -31.32
CA THR A 599 -7.22 7.40 -31.84
C THR A 599 -7.04 6.82 -33.22
N LEU A 600 -7.46 5.58 -33.43
CA LEU A 600 -7.33 4.94 -34.73
C LEU A 600 -8.25 5.58 -35.76
N LEU A 601 -9.49 5.95 -35.40
CA LEU A 601 -10.39 6.62 -36.34
C LEU A 601 -9.83 7.96 -36.83
N LEU A 602 -9.27 8.76 -35.93
CA LEU A 602 -8.62 10.01 -36.31
C LEU A 602 -7.38 9.78 -37.17
N MET A 603 -6.62 8.73 -36.89
CA MET A 603 -5.47 8.39 -37.70
C MET A 603 -5.88 7.98 -39.13
N VAL A 604 -6.98 7.24 -39.27
CA VAL A 604 -7.54 6.86 -40.57
C VAL A 604 -7.90 8.08 -41.41
N THR A 605 -8.51 9.10 -40.80
CA THR A 605 -8.88 10.33 -41.52
C THR A 605 -7.65 11.17 -41.87
N GLU A 606 -6.69 11.34 -40.96
CA GLU A 606 -5.46 12.09 -41.25
C GLU A 606 -4.55 11.41 -42.28
N LYS A 607 -4.55 10.07 -42.32
CA LYS A 607 -3.74 9.28 -43.26
C LYS A 607 -4.53 8.79 -44.46
N GLY A 608 -5.73 9.33 -44.71
CA GLY A 608 -6.60 8.93 -45.82
C GLY A 608 -5.92 8.95 -47.19
N LYS A 609 -5.12 9.99 -47.48
CA LYS A 609 -4.33 10.10 -48.73
C LYS A 609 -3.28 8.99 -48.87
N GLU A 610 -2.59 8.64 -47.77
CA GLU A 610 -1.57 7.58 -47.77
C GLU A 610 -2.23 6.20 -47.98
N ILE A 611 -3.40 5.97 -47.38
CA ILE A 611 -4.21 4.75 -47.60
C ILE A 611 -4.67 4.66 -49.07
N ALA A 612 -5.15 5.76 -49.64
CA ALA A 612 -5.63 5.81 -51.02
C ALA A 612 -4.52 5.53 -52.03
N VAL A 613 -3.32 6.11 -51.83
CA VAL A 613 -2.13 5.80 -52.64
C VAL A 613 -1.76 4.32 -52.54
N LEU A 614 -1.79 3.76 -51.33
CA LEU A 614 -1.48 2.33 -51.12
C LEU A 614 -2.47 1.42 -51.86
N LYS A 615 -3.76 1.75 -51.82
CA LYS A 615 -4.81 1.00 -52.55
C LYS A 615 -4.71 1.20 -54.06
N ALA A 616 -4.34 2.38 -54.54
CA ALA A 616 -4.11 2.65 -55.96
C ALA A 616 -2.91 1.84 -56.52
N LEU A 617 -1.90 1.57 -55.68
CA LEU A 617 -0.78 0.68 -56.00
C LEU A 617 -1.13 -0.82 -55.95
N GLY A 618 -2.38 -1.17 -55.61
CA GLY A 618 -2.88 -2.55 -55.60
C GLY A 618 -2.99 -3.21 -54.22
N ALA A 619 -2.92 -2.46 -53.12
CA ALA A 619 -3.13 -3.04 -51.79
C ALA A 619 -4.59 -3.46 -51.56
N SER A 620 -4.79 -4.69 -51.10
CA SER A 620 -6.13 -5.21 -50.77
C SER A 620 -6.69 -4.64 -49.47
N ASP A 621 -8.02 -4.57 -49.36
CA ASP A 621 -8.72 -4.15 -48.14
C ASP A 621 -8.29 -4.96 -46.90
N ARG A 622 -8.06 -6.27 -47.07
CA ARG A 622 -7.57 -7.14 -45.99
C ARG A 622 -6.15 -6.78 -45.55
N MET A 623 -5.29 -6.33 -46.46
CA MET A 623 -3.95 -5.84 -46.12
C MET A 623 -4.04 -4.54 -45.30
N VAL A 624 -4.84 -3.57 -45.75
CA VAL A 624 -5.08 -2.31 -45.02
C VAL A 624 -5.64 -2.59 -43.63
N MET A 625 -6.64 -3.48 -43.52
CA MET A 625 -7.22 -3.87 -42.23
C MET A 625 -6.15 -4.47 -41.29
N ARG A 626 -5.26 -5.33 -41.79
CA ARG A 626 -4.17 -5.92 -40.97
C ARG A 626 -3.17 -4.88 -40.47
N VAL A 627 -2.87 -3.85 -41.27
CA VAL A 627 -1.99 -2.74 -40.85
C VAL A 627 -2.58 -2.01 -39.65
N PHE A 628 -3.83 -1.56 -39.74
CA PHE A 628 -4.48 -0.83 -38.65
C PHE A 628 -4.79 -1.70 -37.42
N MET A 629 -5.10 -2.99 -37.63
CA MET A 629 -5.21 -3.95 -36.52
C MET A 629 -3.89 -4.08 -35.77
N LEU A 630 -2.78 -4.25 -36.49
CA LEU A 630 -1.45 -4.39 -35.89
C LEU A 630 -1.03 -3.12 -35.16
N GLU A 631 -1.33 -1.95 -35.72
CA GLU A 631 -1.08 -0.67 -35.07
C GLU A 631 -1.82 -0.53 -33.74
N GLY A 632 -3.10 -0.91 -33.72
CA GLY A 632 -3.87 -1.02 -32.49
C GLY A 632 -3.28 -1.97 -31.46
N VAL A 633 -2.82 -3.14 -31.90
CA VAL A 633 -2.14 -4.13 -31.06
C VAL A 633 -0.83 -3.58 -30.50
N ILE A 634 -0.05 -2.82 -31.29
CA ILE A 634 1.20 -2.19 -30.83
C ILE A 634 0.88 -1.13 -29.76
N ILE A 635 -0.08 -0.23 -30.01
CA ILE A 635 -0.50 0.80 -29.04
C ILE A 635 -0.99 0.15 -27.74
N GLY A 636 -1.84 -0.88 -27.85
CA GLY A 636 -2.35 -1.65 -26.71
C GLY A 636 -1.23 -2.33 -25.95
N ALA A 637 -0.31 -3.03 -26.63
CA ALA A 637 0.81 -3.71 -26.01
C ALA A 637 1.74 -2.76 -25.25
N ILE A 638 2.06 -1.61 -25.85
CA ILE A 638 2.87 -0.59 -25.18
C ILE A 638 2.15 -0.11 -23.92
N GLY A 639 0.89 0.30 -24.04
CA GLY A 639 0.09 0.75 -22.90
C GLY A 639 0.02 -0.29 -21.79
N THR A 640 -0.33 -1.54 -22.11
CA THR A 640 -0.42 -2.64 -21.14
C THR A 640 0.92 -2.93 -20.48
N VAL A 641 2.03 -2.98 -21.23
CA VAL A 641 3.36 -3.21 -20.65
C VAL A 641 3.75 -2.08 -19.69
N TYR A 642 3.52 -0.82 -20.05
CA TYR A 642 3.76 0.30 -19.14
C TYR A 642 2.84 0.23 -17.91
N GLY A 643 1.57 -0.08 -18.08
CA GLY A 643 0.60 -0.13 -17.00
C GLY A 643 0.85 -1.26 -16.00
N VAL A 644 0.95 -2.49 -16.50
CA VAL A 644 1.21 -3.70 -15.70
C VAL A 644 2.58 -3.61 -15.03
N GLY A 645 3.61 -3.15 -15.77
CA GLY A 645 4.94 -2.93 -15.22
C GLY A 645 4.93 -1.89 -14.09
N THR A 646 4.25 -0.74 -14.30
CA THR A 646 4.17 0.31 -13.28
C THR A 646 3.46 -0.18 -12.04
N ALA A 647 2.34 -0.91 -12.19
CA ALA A 647 1.65 -1.52 -11.06
C ALA A 647 2.53 -2.56 -10.35
N LEU A 648 3.34 -3.33 -11.07
CA LEU A 648 4.23 -4.30 -10.45
C LEU A 648 5.31 -3.59 -9.63
N ALA A 649 5.92 -2.53 -10.17
CA ALA A 649 6.91 -1.73 -9.45
C ALA A 649 6.29 -1.06 -8.20
N VAL A 650 5.12 -0.44 -8.34
CA VAL A 650 4.41 0.23 -7.24
C VAL A 650 3.96 -0.77 -6.18
N CYS A 651 3.24 -1.84 -6.55
CA CYS A 651 2.70 -2.80 -5.59
C CYS A 651 3.79 -3.64 -4.91
N THR A 652 4.83 -4.05 -5.63
CA THR A 652 5.98 -4.73 -5.02
C THR A 652 6.70 -3.79 -4.08
N GLY A 653 6.89 -2.52 -4.48
CA GLY A 653 7.38 -1.48 -3.59
C GLY A 653 6.53 -1.39 -2.32
N LEU A 654 5.21 -1.16 -2.45
CA LEU A 654 4.28 -1.08 -1.32
C LEU A 654 4.38 -2.31 -0.39
N SER A 655 4.55 -3.51 -0.94
CA SER A 655 4.69 -4.73 -0.16
C SER A 655 5.97 -4.73 0.71
N TRP A 656 7.05 -4.12 0.23
CA TRP A 656 8.30 -3.94 0.99
C TRP A 656 8.20 -2.80 2.00
N PHE A 657 7.44 -1.74 1.69
CA PHE A 657 7.33 -0.56 2.54
C PHE A 657 6.35 -0.74 3.70
N GLY A 658 5.22 -1.41 3.47
CA GLY A 658 4.14 -1.56 4.44
C GLY A 658 3.66 -0.22 4.97
N VAL A 659 2.75 0.46 4.25
CA VAL A 659 2.17 1.74 4.72
C VAL A 659 1.44 1.48 6.02
N ARG A 660 1.93 2.05 7.13
CA ARG A 660 1.26 1.94 8.43
C ARG A 660 -0.03 2.74 8.36
N LEU A 661 -1.11 2.09 8.77
CA LEU A 661 -2.42 2.71 8.93
C LEU A 661 -2.66 2.87 10.43
N ASP A 662 -3.40 3.92 10.78
CA ASP A 662 -3.84 4.09 12.17
C ASP A 662 -4.79 2.94 12.54
N PRO A 663 -4.41 2.05 13.48
CA PRO A 663 -5.21 0.89 13.84
C PRO A 663 -6.60 1.27 14.35
N ASP A 664 -6.72 2.44 14.99
CA ASP A 664 -7.98 2.93 15.58
C ASP A 664 -9.01 3.30 14.51
N VAL A 665 -8.55 3.68 13.32
CA VAL A 665 -9.40 4.09 12.19
C VAL A 665 -9.61 2.97 11.18
N TYR A 666 -8.55 2.19 10.89
CA TYR A 666 -8.53 1.26 9.77
C TYR A 666 -8.54 -0.22 10.19
N TYR A 667 -8.58 -0.53 11.48
CA TYR A 667 -8.59 -1.89 12.06
C TYR A 667 -7.40 -2.79 11.67
N ILE A 668 -6.45 -2.27 10.89
CA ILE A 668 -5.28 -2.96 10.35
C ILE A 668 -4.06 -2.06 10.50
N ASP A 669 -2.94 -2.67 10.88
CA ASP A 669 -1.65 -2.03 11.18
C ASP A 669 -0.87 -1.59 9.94
N ARG A 670 -1.06 -2.27 8.80
CA ARG A 670 -0.35 -2.02 7.55
C ARG A 670 -1.21 -2.31 6.34
N LEU A 671 -1.04 -1.58 5.25
CA LEU A 671 -1.73 -1.87 3.99
C LEU A 671 -1.20 -3.20 3.41
N PRO A 672 -2.01 -4.26 3.38
CA PRO A 672 -1.58 -5.55 2.85
C PRO A 672 -1.68 -5.53 1.33
N VAL A 673 -0.58 -5.87 0.66
CA VAL A 673 -0.51 -5.96 -0.80
C VAL A 673 0.02 -7.33 -1.17
N ASN A 674 -0.74 -8.05 -1.99
CA ASN A 674 -0.33 -9.36 -2.51
C ASN A 674 -0.17 -9.28 -4.03
N VAL A 675 1.07 -9.40 -4.50
CA VAL A 675 1.39 -9.37 -5.94
C VAL A 675 1.36 -10.80 -6.47
N ASN A 676 0.22 -11.19 -7.06
CA ASN A 676 0.07 -12.48 -7.70
C ASN A 676 0.30 -12.37 -9.21
N GLY A 677 1.33 -13.05 -9.71
CA GLY A 677 1.68 -13.03 -11.14
C GLY A 677 0.55 -13.51 -12.06
N ALA A 678 -0.30 -14.42 -11.60
CA ALA A 678 -1.45 -14.91 -12.37
C ALA A 678 -2.48 -13.80 -12.60
N ASP A 679 -2.77 -12.98 -11.58
CA ASP A 679 -3.73 -11.88 -11.69
C ASP A 679 -3.22 -10.81 -12.66
N TYR A 680 -1.92 -10.48 -12.60
CA TYR A 680 -1.29 -9.55 -13.54
C TYR A 680 -1.29 -10.07 -14.97
N ALA A 681 -1.02 -11.37 -15.17
CA ALA A 681 -1.07 -12.01 -16.47
C ALA A 681 -2.51 -12.00 -17.03
N MET A 682 -3.52 -12.30 -16.22
CA MET A 682 -4.93 -12.21 -16.62
C MET A 682 -5.31 -10.79 -17.04
N VAL A 683 -4.91 -9.77 -16.28
CA VAL A 683 -5.14 -8.36 -16.64
C VAL A 683 -4.44 -8.01 -17.96
N ALA A 684 -3.19 -8.44 -18.15
CA ALA A 684 -2.44 -8.18 -19.37
C ALA A 684 -3.11 -8.82 -20.60
N VAL A 685 -3.53 -10.08 -20.49
CA VAL A 685 -4.24 -10.80 -21.56
C VAL A 685 -5.59 -10.16 -21.85
N ALA A 686 -6.38 -9.84 -20.82
CA ALA A 686 -7.67 -9.18 -20.98
C ALA A 686 -7.53 -7.81 -21.66
N ALA A 687 -6.59 -6.98 -21.20
CA ALA A 687 -6.30 -5.67 -21.81
C ALA A 687 -5.92 -5.82 -23.28
N MET A 688 -5.04 -6.77 -23.62
CA MET A 688 -4.65 -7.03 -25.00
C MET A 688 -5.81 -7.50 -25.88
N LEU A 689 -6.67 -8.40 -25.37
CA LEU A 689 -7.86 -8.86 -26.08
C LEU A 689 -8.82 -7.70 -26.35
N ILE A 690 -9.11 -6.88 -25.33
CA ILE A 690 -9.99 -5.72 -25.45
C ILE A 690 -9.42 -4.72 -26.44
N CYS A 691 -8.13 -4.41 -26.36
CA CYS A 691 -7.47 -3.52 -27.32
C CYS A 691 -7.63 -4.08 -28.74
N THR A 692 -7.38 -5.36 -28.94
CA THR A 692 -7.50 -6.02 -30.26
C THR A 692 -8.94 -6.02 -30.78
N ILE A 693 -9.94 -6.17 -29.91
CA ILE A 693 -11.36 -6.10 -30.30
C ILE A 693 -11.75 -4.67 -30.66
N ALA A 694 -11.33 -3.69 -29.86
CA ALA A 694 -11.61 -2.27 -30.07
C ALA A 694 -11.08 -1.77 -31.43
N THR A 695 -9.97 -2.34 -31.91
CA THR A 695 -9.32 -1.92 -33.16
C THR A 695 -9.99 -2.47 -34.42
N LEU A 696 -10.89 -3.46 -34.29
CA LEU A 696 -11.62 -4.04 -35.41
C LEU A 696 -12.49 -3.02 -36.14
N TYR A 697 -13.18 -2.14 -35.40
CA TYR A 697 -14.07 -1.14 -36.00
C TYR A 697 -13.28 -0.09 -36.82
N PRO A 698 -12.27 0.60 -36.27
CA PRO A 698 -11.45 1.53 -37.04
C PRO A 698 -10.70 0.87 -38.21
N ALA A 699 -10.18 -0.35 -38.03
CA ALA A 699 -9.47 -1.05 -39.09
C ALA A 699 -10.39 -1.40 -40.28
N ARG A 700 -11.64 -1.78 -40.00
CA ARG A 700 -12.66 -1.97 -41.05
C ARG A 700 -13.00 -0.66 -41.75
N ALA A 701 -13.16 0.43 -41.00
CA ALA A 701 -13.40 1.75 -41.58
C ALA A 701 -12.27 2.17 -42.53
N ALA A 702 -11.00 1.97 -42.13
CA ALA A 702 -9.83 2.25 -42.96
C ALA A 702 -9.81 1.44 -44.25
N SER A 703 -10.14 0.14 -44.17
CA SER A 703 -10.12 -0.75 -45.33
C SER A 703 -11.14 -0.38 -46.39
N LYS A 704 -12.27 0.24 -46.00
CA LYS A 704 -13.36 0.62 -46.91
C LYS A 704 -13.15 1.97 -47.61
N LEU A 705 -12.07 2.69 -47.28
CA LEU A 705 -11.78 3.99 -47.88
C LEU A 705 -11.48 3.83 -49.38
N SER A 706 -12.17 4.60 -50.23
CA SER A 706 -12.00 4.48 -51.68
C SER A 706 -10.74 5.24 -52.15
N PRO A 707 -9.97 4.71 -53.13
CA PRO A 707 -8.80 5.40 -53.65
C PRO A 707 -9.14 6.78 -54.25
N VAL A 708 -10.32 6.90 -54.86
CA VAL A 708 -10.78 8.12 -55.52
C VAL A 708 -11.10 9.21 -54.49
N GLU A 709 -11.85 8.89 -53.43
CA GLU A 709 -12.18 9.89 -52.40
C GLU A 709 -10.93 10.39 -51.66
N GLY A 710 -9.98 9.51 -51.36
CA GLY A 710 -8.77 9.91 -50.64
C GLY A 710 -7.78 10.74 -51.47
N LEU A 711 -7.88 10.72 -52.80
CA LEU A 711 -7.09 11.55 -53.72
C LEU A 711 -7.82 12.81 -54.19
N ARG A 712 -9.15 12.87 -54.05
CA ARG A 712 -9.99 13.99 -54.50
C ARG A 712 -9.94 15.21 -53.57
N TYR A 713 -9.53 15.05 -52.31
CA TYR A 713 -9.34 16.16 -51.37
C TYR A 713 -8.02 16.88 -51.66
N GLU A 714 -8.01 17.72 -52.70
CA GLU A 714 -7.19 18.94 -52.86
C GLU A 714 -7.97 19.97 -53.67
#